data_AF-A0A4Q7R3V4-F1
#
_entry.id   AF-A0A4Q7R3V4-F1
#
_cell.length_a   1.000
_cell.length_b   1.000
_cell.length_c   1.000
_cell.angle_alpha   90.00
_cell.angle_beta   90.00
_cell.angle_gamma   90.00
#
_symmetry.space_group_name_H-M   'P 1'
#
loop_
_entity.id
_entity.type
_entity.pdbx_description
1 polymer ?
#
loop_
_entity_poly.entity_id
_entity_poly.type
_entity_poly.pdbx_seq_one_letter_code
_entity_poly.pdbx_strand_id
1 'polypeptide(L)'
;MASVDSFGAKGALEVNGQSYEIFRLAGIEGADTLPYSLKVLLENLLRTEDGANITAEHITKLGNWDQNAAPDTEIQFTPARVIMQDFTGVPCVVDLATMREAVGELGGDPTKINPLAPAELVIDHSVIIDVFGTPDAFERNVEFEYGRNRERYQFLRWGQTAFDEFKVVPPGTGIVHQVNIEHLARTVMVRNGQAYPDTCVGTDSHTTMVNGLGVLGWGVGGIEAEAAMLGQPVSMLIPKVVGFKLTGSVPAGATATDVVLTITQMLRKHGVVGKFVEFYGDGVAAVPLANRATIGNMSPEFGSTCAIFPIDDVTLEYLRLTGRGDDEVALVEAYAKEQGLWHNPDVEPRFSEYLELDLSTVVPSIAGPKRPQDRVALSEAKEGFRGALTDYATEELDVDPSETGSFPASDAPNGHGNVNDEPHVPHGSGNGRPSKKTKISLDGQEVELDHGHVVIASITSCTNTSNPSVMLAAALLAKNAVDKGLASKPWVKTSLAPGSKVVTDYYEKAGVTPYLEKLGFHLVGYGCTTCIGNSGPLPEAVSAGVQEADLAVVSVLSGNRNFEGRINPDVKMNYLASPPLVIAYALAGTMDFDFETEALGKDTDGNDVFLKDIWPSADEVERTIASSINKEMFTKDYADVFAGDERWQSLPTPEGKTFAWDSESTYVRKPPYFDGMAKDPSPVTDIAGARVLAKLGDSVTTDHISPAGSIKADSPAGTYLAEHGVDRKDFNSYGSRRGNHEVMIRGTFANIRLRNQIAPGTEGGFTRDFTKDDAPVTSIYEAAEAYAEAGTPLVILAGKEYGSGSSRDWAAKGTALLGAKAVITESFERIHRSNLIGMGVLPLQYPEGENAESLGLTGEETFDITGVTALNDGEIPRTVHVKVTAADGGVKEFDAVVRIDTPGEADYYRNGGILQYVLRSLIAS
;
A
#
# COMPACT_ATOMS: atom_id res chain seq x y z
N MET A 1 6.64 13.67 28.74
CA MET A 1 6.59 13.77 30.22
C MET A 1 6.86 12.39 30.80
N ALA A 2 7.20 12.28 32.09
CA ALA A 2 7.31 10.97 32.74
C ALA A 2 5.90 10.40 32.96
N SER A 3 5.73 9.08 32.82
CA SER A 3 4.45 8.40 33.08
C SER A 3 3.96 8.66 34.51
N VAL A 4 2.64 8.81 34.68
CA VAL A 4 1.99 8.89 36.00
C VAL A 4 2.16 7.58 36.78
N ASP A 5 2.26 6.44 36.08
CA ASP A 5 2.45 5.09 36.64
C ASP A 5 1.42 4.73 37.72
N SER A 6 0.13 4.95 37.42
CA SER A 6 -0.98 4.73 38.37
C SER A 6 -1.06 3.29 38.91
N PHE A 7 -0.44 2.33 38.23
CA PHE A 7 -0.45 0.90 38.57
C PHE A 7 0.84 0.42 39.23
N GLY A 8 1.87 1.26 39.36
CA GLY A 8 3.19 0.84 39.86
C GLY A 8 3.83 -0.21 38.96
N ALA A 9 3.60 -0.13 37.64
CA ALA A 9 4.08 -1.06 36.64
C ALA A 9 5.58 -0.85 36.34
N LYS A 10 6.10 0.35 36.62
CA LYS A 10 7.51 0.69 36.41
C LYS A 10 8.45 -0.17 37.23
N GLY A 11 9.49 -0.71 36.61
CA GLY A 11 10.63 -1.29 37.31
C GLY A 11 11.82 -1.58 36.41
N ALA A 12 12.81 -2.30 36.95
CA ALA A 12 14.05 -2.62 36.23
C ALA A 12 14.06 -4.05 35.67
N LEU A 13 14.61 -4.22 34.47
CA LEU A 13 14.93 -5.49 33.84
C LEU A 13 16.45 -5.56 33.63
N GLU A 14 17.10 -6.56 34.23
CA GLU A 14 18.55 -6.77 34.12
C GLU A 14 18.86 -7.79 33.02
N VAL A 15 19.64 -7.38 32.01
CA VAL A 15 20.07 -8.25 30.91
C VAL A 15 21.55 -8.02 30.65
N ASN A 16 22.36 -9.09 30.71
CA ASN A 16 23.81 -9.04 30.49
C ASN A 16 24.56 -7.94 31.28
N GLY A 17 24.08 -7.61 32.49
CA GLY A 17 24.67 -6.58 33.34
C GLY A 17 24.28 -5.14 32.98
N GLN A 18 23.33 -4.95 32.07
CA GLN A 18 22.67 -3.67 31.79
C GLN A 18 21.27 -3.66 32.41
N SER A 19 20.90 -2.52 32.99
CA SER A 19 19.60 -2.30 33.63
C SER A 19 18.73 -1.43 32.72
N TYR A 20 17.54 -1.93 32.39
CA TYR A 20 16.56 -1.23 31.57
C TYR A 20 15.30 -0.93 32.38
N GLU A 21 14.82 0.30 32.31
CA GLU A 21 13.49 0.62 32.83
C GLU A 21 12.41 0.02 31.93
N ILE A 22 11.43 -0.68 32.51
CA ILE A 22 10.29 -1.27 31.79
C ILE A 22 8.99 -0.98 32.53
N PHE A 23 7.85 -1.04 31.82
CA PHE A 23 6.50 -1.00 32.40
C PHE A 23 5.89 -2.39 32.28
N ARG A 24 5.79 -3.12 33.40
CA ARG A 24 5.35 -4.51 33.42
C ARG A 24 3.85 -4.63 33.19
N LEU A 25 3.47 -5.53 32.29
CA LEU A 25 2.07 -5.95 32.13
C LEU A 25 1.60 -6.80 33.32
N ALA A 26 2.53 -7.52 33.95
CA ALA A 26 2.26 -8.31 35.15
C ALA A 26 1.73 -7.41 36.28
N GLY A 27 0.49 -7.65 36.71
CA GLY A 27 -0.19 -6.85 37.73
C GLY A 27 -1.42 -6.09 37.21
N ILE A 28 -1.59 -5.99 35.90
CA ILE A 28 -2.83 -5.49 35.29
C ILE A 28 -3.83 -6.65 35.16
N GLU A 29 -5.03 -6.45 35.69
CA GLU A 29 -6.10 -7.45 35.61
C GLU A 29 -6.46 -7.76 34.14
N GLY A 30 -6.56 -9.05 33.81
CA GLY A 30 -6.93 -9.54 32.47
C GLY A 30 -5.80 -9.60 31.45
N ALA A 31 -4.64 -8.98 31.73
CA ALA A 31 -3.54 -8.84 30.77
C ALA A 31 -2.90 -10.18 30.33
N ASP A 32 -2.94 -11.20 31.19
CA ASP A 32 -2.41 -12.55 30.95
C ASP A 32 -3.12 -13.27 29.80
N THR A 33 -4.42 -13.04 29.65
CA THR A 33 -5.27 -13.65 28.60
C THR A 33 -5.45 -12.79 27.35
N LEU A 34 -4.89 -11.57 27.34
CA LEU A 34 -4.99 -10.69 26.16
C LEU A 34 -4.22 -11.25 24.95
N PRO A 35 -4.72 -11.02 23.73
CA PRO A 35 -3.94 -11.17 22.51
C PRO A 35 -2.60 -10.42 22.58
N TYR A 36 -1.56 -10.96 21.93
CA TYR A 36 -0.22 -10.35 21.81
C TYR A 36 -0.30 -8.89 21.36
N SER A 37 -1.10 -8.61 20.33
CA SER A 37 -1.28 -7.27 19.78
C SER A 37 -1.88 -6.28 20.80
N LEU A 38 -2.84 -6.72 21.62
CA LEU A 38 -3.42 -5.87 22.68
C LEU A 38 -2.48 -5.71 23.88
N LYS A 39 -1.62 -6.70 24.16
CA LYS A 39 -0.54 -6.55 25.16
C LYS A 39 0.46 -5.45 24.77
N VAL A 40 0.80 -5.35 23.47
CA VAL A 40 1.64 -4.25 22.96
C VAL A 40 0.95 -2.89 23.14
N LEU A 41 -0.35 -2.79 22.87
CA LEU A 41 -1.12 -1.57 23.12
C LEU A 41 -1.19 -1.24 24.63
N LEU A 42 -1.36 -2.25 25.48
CA LEU A 42 -1.43 -2.06 26.94
C LEU A 42 -0.10 -1.56 27.51
N GLU A 43 1.02 -2.11 27.05
CA GLU A 43 2.36 -1.60 27.39
C GLU A 43 2.48 -0.13 27.01
N ASN A 44 2.01 0.20 25.80
CA ASN A 44 2.07 1.56 25.28
C ASN A 44 1.37 2.53 26.23
N LEU A 45 0.12 2.24 26.59
CA LEU A 45 -0.68 3.09 27.48
C LEU A 45 -0.06 3.21 28.89
N LEU A 46 0.51 2.14 29.44
CA LEU A 46 1.18 2.19 30.74
C LEU A 46 2.40 3.12 30.70
N ARG A 47 3.23 2.98 29.67
CA ARG A 47 4.46 3.76 29.52
C ARG A 47 4.19 5.22 29.19
N THR A 48 3.08 5.54 28.52
CA THR A 48 2.75 6.90 28.08
C THR A 48 1.62 7.56 28.85
N GLU A 49 1.17 6.98 29.98
CA GLU A 49 0.15 7.57 30.85
C GLU A 49 0.49 9.02 31.24
N ASP A 50 -0.35 9.97 30.82
CA ASP A 50 -0.17 11.40 31.07
C ASP A 50 -1.25 12.00 31.98
N GLY A 51 -2.27 11.21 32.34
CA GLY A 51 -3.39 11.62 33.19
C GLY A 51 -4.43 12.51 32.48
N ALA A 52 -4.27 12.77 31.18
CA ALA A 52 -5.17 13.58 30.38
C ALA A 52 -5.64 12.82 29.13
N ASN A 53 -4.74 12.59 28.18
CA ASN A 53 -5.04 11.83 26.96
C ASN A 53 -5.00 10.32 27.21
N ILE A 54 -4.16 9.88 28.15
CA ILE A 54 -3.99 8.49 28.55
C ILE A 54 -4.16 8.42 30.06
N THR A 55 -5.23 7.75 30.49
CA THR A 55 -5.66 7.69 31.89
C THR A 55 -5.65 6.26 32.42
N ALA A 56 -5.67 6.11 33.75
CA ALA A 56 -5.87 4.82 34.39
C ALA A 56 -7.15 4.09 33.95
N GLU A 57 -8.19 4.83 33.54
CA GLU A 57 -9.43 4.23 33.00
C GLU A 57 -9.18 3.56 31.64
N HIS A 58 -8.45 4.22 30.73
CA HIS A 58 -8.09 3.64 29.43
C HIS A 58 -7.29 2.33 29.61
N ILE A 59 -6.32 2.34 30.52
CA ILE A 59 -5.49 1.17 30.85
C ILE A 59 -6.36 0.03 31.41
N THR A 60 -7.25 0.35 32.36
CA THR A 60 -8.16 -0.65 32.96
C THR A 60 -9.10 -1.26 31.93
N LYS A 61 -9.67 -0.44 31.04
CA LYS A 61 -10.58 -0.91 29.97
C LYS A 61 -9.87 -1.83 28.98
N LEU A 62 -8.62 -1.53 28.63
CA LEU A 62 -7.84 -2.39 27.74
C LEU A 62 -7.43 -3.71 28.42
N GLY A 63 -7.03 -3.68 29.70
CA GLY A 63 -6.76 -4.91 30.47
C GLY A 63 -7.99 -5.82 30.57
N ASN A 64 -9.15 -5.23 30.84
CA ASN A 64 -10.44 -5.91 30.94
C ASN A 64 -11.22 -6.00 29.62
N TRP A 65 -10.52 -5.94 28.47
CA TRP A 65 -11.16 -5.92 27.15
C TRP A 65 -12.11 -7.10 26.93
N ASP A 66 -13.38 -6.81 26.64
CA ASP A 66 -14.41 -7.81 26.31
C ASP A 66 -14.39 -8.13 24.82
N GLN A 67 -13.99 -9.36 24.50
CA GLN A 67 -13.85 -9.85 23.13
C GLN A 67 -15.18 -9.93 22.37
N ASN A 68 -16.33 -9.92 23.07
CA ASN A 68 -17.66 -10.00 22.49
C ASN A 68 -18.29 -8.62 22.27
N ALA A 69 -17.76 -7.57 22.90
CA ALA A 69 -18.29 -6.23 22.79
C ALA A 69 -18.01 -5.60 21.42
N ALA A 70 -18.85 -4.62 21.04
CA ALA A 70 -18.52 -3.74 19.94
C ALA A 70 -17.42 -2.76 20.39
N PRO A 71 -16.44 -2.42 19.52
CA PRO A 71 -15.46 -1.39 19.84
C PRO A 71 -16.16 -0.04 20.15
N ASP A 72 -15.99 0.44 21.38
CA ASP A 72 -16.59 1.70 21.86
C ASP A 72 -15.61 2.57 22.65
N THR A 73 -14.44 2.03 22.97
CA THR A 73 -13.44 2.67 23.82
C THR A 73 -12.30 3.20 22.97
N GLU A 74 -12.13 4.52 22.99
CA GLU A 74 -10.98 5.22 22.40
C GLU A 74 -9.74 5.04 23.27
N ILE A 75 -8.59 4.84 22.62
CA ILE A 75 -7.26 4.89 23.21
C ILE A 75 -6.35 5.78 22.36
N GLN A 76 -5.31 6.31 23.01
CA GLN A 76 -4.29 7.14 22.37
C GLN A 76 -2.99 6.35 22.28
N PHE A 77 -2.62 5.95 21.07
CA PHE A 77 -1.46 5.11 20.81
C PHE A 77 -0.27 5.95 20.35
N THR A 78 0.85 5.90 21.08
CA THR A 78 2.09 6.60 20.71
C THR A 78 3.04 5.63 20.01
N PRO A 79 3.20 5.67 18.67
CA PRO A 79 4.12 4.77 17.97
C PRO A 79 5.57 5.02 18.40
N ALA A 80 6.39 3.97 18.40
CA ALA A 80 7.80 4.09 18.75
C ALA A 80 8.63 4.80 17.68
N ARG A 81 8.22 4.67 16.41
CA ARG A 81 8.86 5.26 15.23
C ARG A 81 7.90 5.41 14.05
N VAL A 82 8.34 6.16 13.05
CA VAL A 82 7.63 6.36 11.78
C VAL A 82 8.52 5.92 10.62
N ILE A 83 7.97 5.15 9.67
CA ILE A 83 8.66 4.76 8.44
C ILE A 83 7.99 5.37 7.20
N MET A 84 8.79 5.82 6.25
CA MET A 84 8.32 6.48 5.03
C MET A 84 9.03 5.94 3.80
N GLN A 85 8.42 6.17 2.64
CA GLN A 85 9.01 5.98 1.32
C GLN A 85 8.93 7.27 0.51
N ASP A 86 9.72 7.45 -0.55
CA ASP A 86 9.91 8.75 -1.20
C ASP A 86 8.68 9.39 -1.88
N PHE A 87 7.71 8.62 -2.38
CA PHE A 87 6.46 9.17 -2.94
C PHE A 87 5.56 9.77 -1.84
N THR A 88 5.54 9.23 -0.63
CA THR A 88 4.73 9.79 0.47
C THR A 88 5.55 10.61 1.46
N GLY A 89 6.85 10.41 1.52
CA GLY A 89 7.76 11.14 2.39
C GLY A 89 8.15 12.51 1.85
N VAL A 90 8.22 12.70 0.52
CA VAL A 90 8.38 14.05 -0.06
C VAL A 90 7.26 14.99 0.40
N PRO A 91 5.95 14.68 0.27
CA PRO A 91 4.91 15.55 0.79
C PRO A 91 4.97 15.70 2.32
N CYS A 92 5.37 14.67 3.09
CA CYS A 92 5.55 14.82 4.53
C CYS A 92 6.62 15.87 4.89
N VAL A 93 7.76 15.85 4.20
CA VAL A 93 8.83 16.83 4.42
C VAL A 93 8.40 18.23 3.92
N VAL A 94 7.59 18.32 2.86
CA VAL A 94 6.96 19.59 2.41
C VAL A 94 6.06 20.15 3.50
N ASP A 95 5.22 19.32 4.11
CA ASP A 95 4.30 19.75 5.16
C ASP A 95 5.06 20.23 6.39
N LEU A 96 6.08 19.48 6.86
CA LEU A 96 6.95 19.92 7.95
C LEU A 96 7.68 21.24 7.64
N ALA A 97 8.18 21.41 6.42
CA ALA A 97 8.82 22.65 5.98
C ALA A 97 7.83 23.83 5.99
N THR A 98 6.59 23.60 5.57
CA THR A 98 5.53 24.61 5.54
C THR A 98 5.05 24.96 6.96
N MET A 99 4.93 23.97 7.84
CA MET A 99 4.63 24.17 9.26
C MET A 99 5.70 25.03 9.95
N ARG A 100 6.99 24.86 9.61
CA ARG A 100 8.06 25.72 10.12
C ARG A 100 7.83 27.20 9.79
N GLU A 101 7.44 27.49 8.55
CA GLU A 101 7.13 28.86 8.14
C GLU A 101 5.88 29.39 8.84
N ALA A 102 4.80 28.60 8.90
CA ALA A 102 3.56 29.00 9.56
C ALA A 102 3.77 29.29 11.07
N VAL A 103 4.60 28.50 11.77
CA VAL A 103 4.99 28.79 13.16
C VAL A 103 5.75 30.12 13.24
N GLY A 104 6.67 30.39 12.30
CA GLY A 104 7.39 31.66 12.22
C GLY A 104 6.46 32.86 11.98
N GLU A 105 5.51 32.74 11.06
CA GLU A 105 4.49 33.76 10.75
C GLU A 105 3.58 34.04 11.95
N LEU A 106 3.28 33.03 12.78
CA LEU A 106 2.53 33.17 14.03
C LEU A 106 3.37 33.66 15.23
N GLY A 107 4.67 33.89 15.01
CA GLY A 107 5.61 34.42 16.00
C GLY A 107 6.21 33.38 16.96
N GLY A 108 6.13 32.09 16.63
CA GLY A 108 6.77 31.00 17.37
C GLY A 108 8.19 30.68 16.87
N ASP A 109 8.82 29.65 17.47
CA ASP A 109 10.11 29.13 17.04
C ASP A 109 9.93 27.99 16.01
N PRO A 110 10.33 28.16 14.74
CA PRO A 110 10.22 27.12 13.72
C PRO A 110 10.90 25.80 14.09
N THR A 111 11.95 25.84 14.91
CA THR A 111 12.69 24.61 15.27
C THR A 111 11.93 23.67 16.19
N LYS A 112 10.82 24.12 16.80
CA LYS A 112 9.89 23.23 17.50
C LYS A 112 9.19 22.24 16.57
N ILE A 113 9.09 22.55 15.27
CA ILE A 113 8.65 21.58 14.27
C ILE A 113 9.84 20.67 13.94
N ASN A 114 9.90 19.56 14.66
CA ASN A 114 10.91 18.52 14.51
C ASN A 114 10.33 17.17 14.94
N PRO A 115 10.68 16.06 14.25
CA PRO A 115 10.27 14.74 14.72
C PRO A 115 10.77 14.47 16.15
N LEU A 116 9.89 13.96 17.00
CA LEU A 116 10.12 13.60 18.40
C LEU A 116 10.33 12.08 18.57
N ALA A 117 10.09 11.30 17.52
CA ALA A 117 10.40 9.88 17.41
C ALA A 117 11.23 9.65 16.14
N PRO A 118 12.01 8.55 16.08
CA PRO A 118 12.76 8.20 14.88
C PRO A 118 11.85 8.18 13.65
N ALA A 119 12.25 8.92 12.61
CA ALA A 119 11.54 9.05 11.35
C ALA A 119 12.47 8.63 10.21
N GLU A 120 12.18 7.50 9.58
CA GLU A 120 13.09 6.83 8.65
C GLU A 120 12.45 6.73 7.28
N LEU A 121 13.05 7.35 6.26
CA LEU A 121 12.58 7.33 4.89
C LEU A 121 13.47 6.46 4.01
N VAL A 122 12.90 5.61 3.17
CA VAL A 122 13.64 4.85 2.15
C VAL A 122 13.25 5.30 0.75
N ILE A 123 14.24 5.59 -0.11
CA ILE A 123 13.99 5.97 -1.51
C ILE A 123 13.97 4.72 -2.38
N ASP A 124 12.78 4.30 -2.80
CA ASP A 124 12.53 3.02 -3.50
C ASP A 124 11.41 3.08 -4.56
N HIS A 125 10.61 4.14 -4.61
CA HIS A 125 9.51 4.34 -5.56
C HIS A 125 9.92 5.12 -6.82
N SER A 126 11.18 5.55 -6.91
CA SER A 126 11.65 6.44 -7.97
C SER A 126 12.22 5.75 -9.20
N VAL A 127 12.78 4.54 -9.04
CA VAL A 127 13.34 3.77 -10.15
C VAL A 127 12.24 3.20 -11.05
N ILE A 128 12.45 3.31 -12.37
CA ILE A 128 11.57 2.79 -13.42
C ILE A 128 12.39 1.84 -14.30
N ILE A 129 11.77 0.76 -14.76
CA ILE A 129 12.41 -0.23 -15.65
C ILE A 129 12.40 0.28 -17.10
N ASP A 130 13.15 1.34 -17.39
CA ASP A 130 13.32 1.89 -18.74
C ASP A 130 14.13 0.94 -19.64
N VAL A 131 15.18 0.33 -19.06
CA VAL A 131 16.06 -0.66 -19.70
C VAL A 131 15.91 -1.98 -18.95
N PHE A 132 15.88 -3.08 -19.70
CA PHE A 132 15.73 -4.44 -19.18
C PHE A 132 16.41 -5.44 -20.11
N GLY A 133 16.59 -6.69 -19.65
CA GLY A 133 17.10 -7.78 -20.48
C GLY A 133 18.57 -7.63 -20.90
N THR A 134 19.31 -6.68 -20.33
CA THR A 134 20.72 -6.44 -20.64
C THR A 134 21.58 -6.30 -19.37
N PRO A 135 22.89 -6.60 -19.42
CA PRO A 135 23.78 -6.49 -18.27
C PRO A 135 23.91 -5.06 -17.69
N ASP A 136 23.73 -4.02 -18.52
CA ASP A 136 23.84 -2.61 -18.14
C ASP A 136 22.50 -1.99 -17.69
N ALA A 137 21.42 -2.78 -17.61
CA ALA A 137 20.08 -2.29 -17.28
C ALA A 137 20.01 -1.55 -15.94
N PHE A 138 20.63 -2.10 -14.89
CA PHE A 138 20.70 -1.47 -13.57
C PHE A 138 21.34 -0.08 -13.62
N GLU A 139 22.53 0.04 -14.21
CA GLU A 139 23.27 1.30 -14.25
C GLU A 139 22.50 2.39 -14.99
N ARG A 140 21.89 2.03 -16.12
CA ARG A 140 21.11 2.96 -16.96
C ARG A 140 19.81 3.40 -16.29
N ASN A 141 19.10 2.49 -15.63
CA ASN A 141 17.88 2.84 -14.90
C ASN A 141 18.18 3.79 -13.74
N VAL A 142 19.29 3.57 -13.02
CA VAL A 142 19.74 4.48 -11.95
C VAL A 142 20.17 5.84 -12.52
N GLU A 143 20.82 5.89 -13.69
CA GLU A 143 21.14 7.16 -14.36
C GLU A 143 19.87 7.97 -14.68
N PHE A 144 18.85 7.32 -15.26
CA PHE A 144 17.56 7.96 -15.54
C PHE A 144 16.84 8.40 -14.26
N GLU A 145 16.89 7.59 -13.21
CA GLU A 145 16.30 7.90 -11.90
C GLU A 145 16.91 9.19 -11.32
N TYR A 146 18.24 9.31 -11.28
CA TYR A 146 18.91 10.51 -10.78
C TYR A 146 18.63 11.74 -11.65
N GLY A 147 18.58 11.57 -12.97
CA GLY A 147 18.23 12.65 -13.90
C GLY A 147 16.83 13.21 -13.65
N ARG A 148 15.84 12.33 -13.46
CA ARG A 148 14.43 12.71 -13.25
C ARG A 148 14.14 13.26 -11.85
N ASN A 149 14.84 12.77 -10.83
CA ASN A 149 14.48 13.01 -9.43
C ASN A 149 15.45 13.90 -8.65
N ARG A 150 16.41 14.54 -9.35
CA ARG A 150 17.44 15.38 -8.73
C ARG A 150 16.89 16.37 -7.70
N GLU A 151 15.83 17.10 -8.04
CA GLU A 151 15.23 18.10 -7.15
C GLU A 151 14.59 17.48 -5.90
N ARG A 152 13.86 16.38 -6.06
CA ARG A 152 13.27 15.64 -4.94
C ARG A 152 14.35 15.11 -4.01
N TYR A 153 15.46 14.62 -4.55
CA TYR A 153 16.57 14.08 -3.76
C TYR A 153 17.32 15.19 -3.03
N GLN A 154 17.52 16.35 -3.65
CA GLN A 154 18.06 17.53 -2.98
C GLN A 154 17.17 17.97 -1.81
N PHE A 155 15.86 17.95 -2.02
CA PHE A 155 14.88 18.29 -0.98
C PHE A 155 14.91 17.31 0.20
N LEU A 156 14.90 16.00 -0.06
CA LEU A 156 15.01 14.98 0.99
C LEU A 156 16.35 15.05 1.74
N ARG A 157 17.44 15.31 1.02
CA ARG A 157 18.76 15.47 1.63
C ARG A 157 18.84 16.72 2.50
N TRP A 158 18.20 17.82 2.10
CA TRP A 158 17.99 18.99 2.98
C TRP A 158 17.22 18.59 4.23
N GLY A 159 16.11 17.86 4.09
CA GLY A 159 15.32 17.36 5.22
C GLY A 159 16.17 16.60 6.24
N GLN A 160 17.04 15.69 5.78
CA GLN A 160 17.95 14.94 6.65
C GLN A 160 18.90 15.83 7.47
N THR A 161 19.26 17.01 6.96
CA THR A 161 20.09 17.98 7.70
C THR A 161 19.28 18.96 8.54
N ALA A 162 18.01 19.17 8.19
CA ALA A 162 17.13 20.16 8.80
C ALA A 162 16.34 19.62 10.01
N PHE A 163 16.18 18.30 10.13
CA PHE A 163 15.40 17.63 11.17
C PHE A 163 16.24 16.58 11.93
N ASP A 164 16.29 16.65 13.25
CA ASP A 164 17.26 15.89 14.07
C ASP A 164 17.07 14.36 14.02
N GLU A 165 15.81 13.92 14.07
CA GLU A 165 15.41 12.49 14.16
C GLU A 165 14.99 11.93 12.79
N PHE A 166 15.25 12.66 11.69
CA PHE A 166 14.91 12.24 10.33
C PHE A 166 16.13 11.65 9.61
N LYS A 167 15.99 10.42 9.11
CA LYS A 167 17.02 9.71 8.35
C LYS A 167 16.50 9.29 6.99
N VAL A 168 17.35 9.37 5.97
CA VAL A 168 17.04 8.94 4.61
C VAL A 168 17.99 7.82 4.20
N VAL A 169 17.42 6.67 3.87
CA VAL A 169 18.09 5.61 3.13
C VAL A 169 18.05 6.00 1.63
N PRO A 170 19.21 6.22 1.01
CA PRO A 170 19.34 6.76 -0.34
C PRO A 170 18.96 5.75 -1.43
N PRO A 171 18.80 6.20 -2.69
CA PRO A 171 18.38 5.37 -3.80
C PRO A 171 19.34 4.19 -4.04
N GLY A 172 18.80 3.08 -4.56
CA GLY A 172 19.59 1.90 -4.92
C GLY A 172 20.08 1.06 -3.73
N THR A 173 19.49 1.24 -2.54
CA THR A 173 19.80 0.46 -1.34
C THR A 173 18.87 -0.73 -1.17
N GLY A 174 17.56 -0.52 -1.36
CA GLY A 174 16.53 -1.53 -1.15
C GLY A 174 15.13 -0.94 -1.07
N ILE A 175 14.13 -1.80 -0.84
CA ILE A 175 12.73 -1.45 -0.68
C ILE A 175 12.41 -1.26 0.81
N VAL A 176 11.61 -0.24 1.13
CA VAL A 176 11.31 0.24 2.49
C VAL A 176 11.03 -0.88 3.49
N HIS A 177 10.19 -1.86 3.13
CA HIS A 177 9.77 -2.92 4.06
C HIS A 177 10.83 -4.01 4.24
N GLN A 178 11.63 -4.30 3.21
CA GLN A 178 12.72 -5.26 3.32
C GLN A 178 13.87 -4.66 4.13
N VAL A 179 14.27 -3.42 3.84
CA VAL A 179 15.23 -2.65 4.64
C VAL A 179 14.75 -2.51 6.09
N ASN A 180 13.44 -2.38 6.31
CA ASN A 180 12.86 -2.34 7.65
C ASN A 180 13.15 -3.64 8.43
N ILE A 181 12.72 -4.80 7.93
CA ILE A 181 12.91 -6.06 8.67
C ILE A 181 14.40 -6.47 8.76
N GLU A 182 15.19 -6.17 7.73
CA GLU A 182 16.61 -6.54 7.69
C GLU A 182 17.50 -5.61 8.52
N HIS A 183 17.08 -4.35 8.76
CA HIS A 183 17.92 -3.37 9.45
C HIS A 183 17.18 -2.43 10.41
N LEU A 184 16.13 -1.72 9.97
CA LEU A 184 15.53 -0.63 10.75
C LEU A 184 14.63 -1.10 11.90
N ALA A 185 14.08 -2.31 11.88
CA ALA A 185 13.26 -2.82 12.97
C ALA A 185 14.13 -3.23 14.16
N ARG A 186 13.69 -2.89 15.38
CA ARG A 186 14.43 -3.16 16.63
C ARG A 186 13.81 -4.29 17.44
N THR A 187 12.54 -4.64 17.18
CA THR A 187 11.73 -5.57 17.98
C THR A 187 11.45 -5.10 19.41
N VAL A 188 12.50 -4.76 20.18
CA VAL A 188 12.43 -4.04 21.46
C VAL A 188 13.29 -2.78 21.34
N MET A 189 12.64 -1.63 21.50
CA MET A 189 13.27 -0.31 21.48
C MET A 189 14.02 -0.07 22.79
N VAL A 190 15.15 0.61 22.71
CA VAL A 190 15.84 1.19 23.87
C VAL A 190 15.98 2.69 23.66
N ARG A 191 15.34 3.50 24.53
CA ARG A 191 15.43 4.96 24.47
C ARG A 191 15.50 5.54 25.87
N ASN A 192 16.48 6.41 26.12
CA ASN A 192 16.67 7.07 27.42
C ASN A 192 16.76 6.09 28.61
N GLY A 193 17.35 4.90 28.41
CA GLY A 193 17.46 3.85 29.44
C GLY A 193 16.20 3.01 29.65
N GLN A 194 15.14 3.23 28.87
CA GLN A 194 13.89 2.49 28.93
C GLN A 194 13.80 1.49 27.77
N ALA A 195 13.33 0.27 28.03
CA ALA A 195 13.05 -0.75 27.03
C ALA A 195 11.53 -0.95 26.87
N TYR A 196 11.07 -1.02 25.62
CA TYR A 196 9.65 -1.16 25.27
C TYR A 196 9.48 -1.80 23.89
N PRO A 197 8.31 -2.34 23.50
CA PRO A 197 8.13 -2.95 22.19
C PRO A 197 8.37 -1.94 21.06
N ASP A 198 9.05 -2.36 20.00
CA ASP A 198 9.06 -1.61 18.75
C ASP A 198 7.63 -1.60 18.18
N THR A 199 7.17 -0.42 17.79
CA THR A 199 5.91 -0.21 17.10
C THR A 199 6.06 0.86 16.03
N CYS A 200 5.39 0.68 14.90
CA CYS A 200 5.65 1.48 13.71
C CYS A 200 4.37 1.84 12.98
N VAL A 201 4.14 3.13 12.77
CA VAL A 201 3.22 3.59 11.71
C VAL A 201 4.04 3.96 10.49
N GLY A 202 3.51 3.74 9.29
CA GLY A 202 4.22 4.10 8.08
C GLY A 202 3.35 4.67 6.98
N THR A 203 3.93 5.54 6.16
CA THR A 203 3.22 6.19 5.03
C THR A 203 3.12 5.29 3.80
N ASP A 204 3.03 3.98 4.05
CA ASP A 204 2.85 2.92 3.08
C ASP A 204 1.98 1.81 3.69
N SER A 205 1.01 1.31 2.92
CA SER A 205 0.04 0.32 3.40
C SER A 205 0.71 -0.98 3.85
N HIS A 206 1.81 -1.38 3.21
CA HIS A 206 2.50 -2.64 3.45
C HIS A 206 3.50 -2.59 4.61
N THR A 207 3.50 -1.49 5.39
CA THR A 207 4.23 -1.38 6.67
C THR A 207 3.93 -2.55 7.60
N THR A 208 2.74 -3.15 7.43
CA THR A 208 2.31 -4.38 8.10
C THR A 208 3.24 -5.58 7.91
N MET A 209 4.16 -5.56 6.94
CA MET A 209 5.18 -6.59 6.77
C MET A 209 6.05 -6.79 8.02
N VAL A 210 6.28 -5.73 8.80
CA VAL A 210 7.08 -5.79 10.03
C VAL A 210 6.41 -6.62 11.14
N ASN A 211 5.09 -6.86 11.04
CA ASN A 211 4.34 -7.70 11.97
C ASN A 211 4.80 -9.16 11.96
N GLY A 212 5.47 -9.62 10.89
CA GLY A 212 6.10 -10.94 10.85
C GLY A 212 7.29 -11.10 11.82
N LEU A 213 7.85 -9.98 12.30
CA LEU A 213 8.95 -9.88 13.27
C LEU A 213 8.44 -9.62 14.71
N GLY A 214 7.12 -9.68 14.94
CA GLY A 214 6.51 -9.34 16.23
C GLY A 214 6.42 -7.84 16.53
N VAL A 215 6.75 -6.98 15.58
CA VAL A 215 6.62 -5.51 15.70
C VAL A 215 5.22 -5.11 15.28
N LEU A 216 4.43 -4.51 16.18
CA LEU A 216 3.11 -4.02 15.82
C LEU A 216 3.22 -2.78 14.93
N GLY A 217 2.84 -2.91 13.66
CA GLY A 217 2.85 -1.78 12.74
C GLY A 217 1.88 -1.89 11.56
N TRP A 218 1.48 -0.72 11.05
CA TRP A 218 0.50 -0.60 9.97
C TRP A 218 0.64 0.68 9.17
N GLY A 219 -0.02 0.71 8.00
CA GLY A 219 -0.04 1.87 7.12
C GLY A 219 -1.02 2.96 7.59
N VAL A 220 -0.57 4.20 7.55
CA VAL A 220 -1.34 5.42 7.81
C VAL A 220 -1.15 6.43 6.67
N GLY A 221 -1.96 7.48 6.63
CA GLY A 221 -1.72 8.61 5.73
C GLY A 221 -0.49 9.42 6.13
N GLY A 222 0.06 10.20 5.18
CA GLY A 222 1.18 11.13 5.43
C GLY A 222 0.91 12.06 6.61
N ILE A 223 -0.30 12.61 6.65
CA ILE A 223 -0.71 13.60 7.67
C ILE A 223 -0.77 13.00 9.08
N GLU A 224 -1.27 11.76 9.23
CA GLU A 224 -1.24 11.03 10.50
C GLU A 224 0.20 10.70 10.92
N ALA A 225 1.04 10.28 9.96
CA ALA A 225 2.44 10.02 10.22
C ALA A 225 3.19 11.30 10.65
N GLU A 226 2.89 12.44 10.05
CA GLU A 226 3.44 13.75 10.43
C GLU A 226 3.03 14.16 11.85
N ALA A 227 1.76 14.00 12.19
CA ALA A 227 1.28 14.24 13.56
C ALA A 227 2.00 13.31 14.56
N ALA A 228 2.12 12.01 14.24
CA ALA A 228 2.86 11.05 15.06
C ALA A 228 4.35 11.40 15.19
N MET A 229 4.99 11.84 14.11
CA MET A 229 6.37 12.36 14.16
C MET A 229 6.48 13.54 15.12
N LEU A 230 5.49 14.44 15.17
CA LEU A 230 5.47 15.59 16.07
C LEU A 230 4.98 15.25 17.50
N GLY A 231 4.83 13.97 17.83
CA GLY A 231 4.49 13.48 19.16
C GLY A 231 3.00 13.42 19.48
N GLN A 232 2.12 13.71 18.51
CA GLN A 232 0.70 13.51 18.67
C GLN A 232 0.38 12.00 18.65
N PRO A 233 -0.28 11.45 19.69
CA PRO A 233 -0.72 10.05 19.65
C PRO A 233 -1.74 9.81 18.53
N VAL A 234 -1.75 8.59 18.01
CA VAL A 234 -2.76 8.10 17.09
C VAL A 234 -4.00 7.72 17.88
N SER A 235 -5.11 8.42 17.63
CA SER A 235 -6.42 8.08 18.19
C SER A 235 -6.98 6.84 17.47
N MET A 236 -7.44 5.85 18.25
CA MET A 236 -8.08 4.67 17.69
C MET A 236 -9.04 4.02 18.70
N LEU A 237 -10.03 3.28 18.21
CA LEU A 237 -10.84 2.39 19.05
C LEU A 237 -10.06 1.09 19.32
N ILE A 238 -10.24 0.50 20.50
CA ILE A 238 -9.68 -0.83 20.82
C ILE A 238 -10.23 -1.85 19.80
N PRO A 239 -9.39 -2.47 18.96
CA PRO A 239 -9.86 -3.27 17.83
C PRO A 239 -10.34 -4.65 18.30
N LYS A 240 -11.24 -5.25 17.51
CA LYS A 240 -11.47 -6.70 17.58
C LYS A 240 -10.25 -7.46 17.08
N VAL A 241 -9.99 -8.64 17.64
CA VAL A 241 -8.86 -9.49 17.25
C VAL A 241 -9.36 -10.84 16.77
N VAL A 242 -8.99 -11.21 15.54
CA VAL A 242 -9.23 -12.53 14.94
C VAL A 242 -8.03 -13.41 15.21
N GLY A 243 -8.22 -14.48 15.99
CA GLY A 243 -7.21 -15.51 16.19
C GLY A 243 -7.16 -16.45 14.98
N PHE A 244 -6.03 -16.49 14.30
CA PHE A 244 -5.81 -17.35 13.13
C PHE A 244 -4.86 -18.49 13.48
N LYS A 245 -5.42 -19.67 13.71
CA LYS A 245 -4.67 -20.86 14.12
C LYS A 245 -3.97 -21.49 12.93
N LEU A 246 -2.68 -21.75 13.06
CA LEU A 246 -1.90 -22.52 12.09
C LEU A 246 -1.55 -23.88 12.66
N THR A 247 -1.82 -24.92 11.88
CA THR A 247 -1.45 -26.32 12.20
C THR A 247 -0.77 -26.97 11.01
N GLY A 248 -0.10 -28.10 11.22
CA GLY A 248 0.55 -28.86 10.15
C GLY A 248 1.77 -28.16 9.56
N SER A 249 2.15 -28.55 8.35
CA SER A 249 3.33 -28.02 7.64
C SER A 249 3.05 -27.85 6.15
N VAL A 250 3.65 -26.85 5.54
CA VAL A 250 3.51 -26.57 4.10
C VAL A 250 4.02 -27.77 3.27
N PRO A 251 3.25 -28.30 2.31
CA PRO A 251 3.67 -29.45 1.52
C PRO A 251 4.79 -29.10 0.55
N ALA A 252 5.57 -30.11 0.15
CA ALA A 252 6.59 -29.95 -0.87
C ALA A 252 5.97 -29.46 -2.19
N GLY A 253 6.56 -28.42 -2.79
CA GLY A 253 6.08 -27.80 -4.02
C GLY A 253 5.20 -26.56 -3.79
N ALA A 254 4.60 -26.41 -2.61
CA ALA A 254 3.96 -25.14 -2.22
C ALA A 254 5.01 -24.16 -1.67
N THR A 255 4.75 -22.87 -1.85
CA THR A 255 5.63 -21.76 -1.52
C THR A 255 5.00 -20.83 -0.48
N ALA A 256 5.80 -19.90 0.06
CA ALA A 256 5.28 -18.85 0.94
C ALA A 256 4.18 -18.01 0.26
N THR A 257 4.28 -17.80 -1.05
CA THR A 257 3.28 -17.10 -1.85
C THR A 257 1.95 -17.85 -1.85
N ASP A 258 1.98 -19.18 -1.96
CA ASP A 258 0.75 -19.99 -1.95
C ASP A 258 0.03 -19.91 -0.61
N VAL A 259 0.80 -19.97 0.49
CA VAL A 259 0.26 -19.83 1.86
C VAL A 259 -0.43 -18.47 2.03
N VAL A 260 0.22 -17.38 1.64
CA VAL A 260 -0.38 -16.05 1.81
C VAL A 260 -1.59 -15.83 0.91
N LEU A 261 -1.62 -16.37 -0.31
CA LEU A 261 -2.78 -16.29 -1.18
C LEU A 261 -3.98 -17.08 -0.60
N THR A 262 -3.73 -18.26 -0.01
CA THR A 262 -4.76 -19.03 0.70
C THR A 262 -5.31 -18.24 1.91
N ILE A 263 -4.43 -17.69 2.74
CA ILE A 263 -4.82 -16.86 3.90
C ILE A 263 -5.59 -15.62 3.44
N THR A 264 -5.15 -14.95 2.38
CA THR A 264 -5.82 -13.77 1.81
C THR A 264 -7.26 -14.08 1.39
N GLN A 265 -7.46 -15.20 0.69
CA GLN A 265 -8.79 -15.67 0.29
C GLN A 265 -9.69 -15.94 1.50
N MET A 266 -9.17 -16.63 2.53
CA MET A 266 -9.93 -16.95 3.75
C MET A 266 -10.31 -15.70 4.55
N LEU A 267 -9.36 -14.80 4.78
CA LEU A 267 -9.58 -13.58 5.57
C LEU A 267 -10.50 -12.59 4.86
N ARG A 268 -10.42 -12.49 3.53
CA ARG A 268 -11.38 -11.69 2.75
C ARG A 268 -12.80 -12.24 2.87
N LYS A 269 -12.97 -13.56 2.73
CA LYS A 269 -14.27 -14.21 2.90
C LYS A 269 -14.84 -14.02 4.30
N HIS A 270 -13.98 -14.01 5.32
CA HIS A 270 -14.39 -13.82 6.71
C HIS A 270 -14.76 -12.36 7.06
N GLY A 271 -14.10 -11.38 6.43
CA GLY A 271 -14.33 -9.96 6.68
C GLY A 271 -13.58 -9.46 7.93
N VAL A 272 -12.36 -8.96 7.71
CA VAL A 272 -11.46 -8.49 8.78
C VAL A 272 -11.16 -6.99 8.73
N VAL A 273 -11.96 -6.22 7.98
CA VAL A 273 -11.82 -4.75 7.92
C VAL A 273 -11.97 -4.14 9.31
N GLY A 274 -11.01 -3.30 9.69
CA GLY A 274 -10.97 -2.64 11.01
C GLY A 274 -10.58 -3.56 12.18
N LYS A 275 -10.26 -4.83 11.92
CA LYS A 275 -9.84 -5.80 12.93
C LYS A 275 -8.33 -6.03 12.89
N PHE A 276 -7.78 -6.55 13.97
CA PHE A 276 -6.45 -7.15 14.01
C PHE A 276 -6.56 -8.65 13.71
N VAL A 277 -5.54 -9.21 13.07
CA VAL A 277 -5.37 -10.66 12.90
C VAL A 277 -4.11 -11.07 13.64
N GLU A 278 -4.20 -12.14 14.43
CA GLU A 278 -3.08 -12.65 15.23
C GLU A 278 -2.91 -14.14 14.99
N PHE A 279 -1.70 -14.56 14.62
CA PHE A 279 -1.39 -15.96 14.36
C PHE A 279 -0.97 -16.68 15.63
N TYR A 280 -1.55 -17.85 15.87
CA TYR A 280 -1.28 -18.67 17.06
C TYR A 280 -1.32 -20.17 16.72
N GLY A 281 -1.02 -21.01 17.70
CA GLY A 281 -0.94 -22.47 17.55
C GLY A 281 0.48 -23.01 17.37
N ASP A 282 0.59 -24.32 17.28
CA ASP A 282 1.85 -25.06 17.14
C ASP A 282 2.50 -24.85 15.77
N GLY A 283 1.70 -24.65 14.72
CA GLY A 283 2.18 -24.40 13.36
C GLY A 283 2.96 -23.09 13.22
N VAL A 284 2.80 -22.11 14.12
CA VAL A 284 3.54 -20.83 14.07
C VAL A 284 5.05 -21.05 14.12
N ALA A 285 5.53 -21.94 14.99
CA ALA A 285 6.95 -22.25 15.14
C ALA A 285 7.54 -22.96 13.90
N ALA A 286 6.68 -23.58 13.07
CA ALA A 286 7.09 -24.23 11.83
C ALA A 286 7.16 -23.27 10.61
N VAL A 287 6.68 -22.04 10.76
CA VAL A 287 6.67 -21.04 9.67
C VAL A 287 7.94 -20.16 9.76
N PRO A 288 8.84 -20.21 8.76
CA PRO A 288 10.04 -19.37 8.73
C PRO A 288 9.70 -17.87 8.75
N LEU A 289 10.60 -17.04 9.30
CA LEU A 289 10.30 -15.61 9.48
C LEU A 289 9.97 -14.88 8.18
N ALA A 290 10.67 -15.21 7.09
CA ALA A 290 10.39 -14.61 5.80
C ALA A 290 8.96 -14.89 5.32
N ASN A 291 8.40 -16.07 5.61
CA ASN A 291 7.01 -16.40 5.30
C ASN A 291 6.05 -15.59 6.19
N ARG A 292 6.37 -15.40 7.47
CA ARG A 292 5.60 -14.53 8.38
C ARG A 292 5.54 -13.10 7.86
N ALA A 293 6.66 -12.57 7.38
CA ALA A 293 6.74 -11.25 6.77
C ALA A 293 5.92 -11.17 5.47
N THR A 294 5.97 -12.18 4.60
CA THR A 294 5.12 -12.29 3.41
C THR A 294 3.63 -12.24 3.78
N ILE A 295 3.21 -12.94 4.85
CA ILE A 295 1.83 -12.93 5.35
C ILE A 295 1.44 -11.56 5.92
N GLY A 296 2.28 -10.98 6.77
CA GLY A 296 2.07 -9.66 7.34
C GLY A 296 1.98 -8.56 6.27
N ASN A 297 2.78 -8.68 5.20
CA ASN A 297 2.77 -7.75 4.07
C ASN A 297 1.37 -7.63 3.47
N MET A 298 0.69 -8.75 3.20
CA MET A 298 -0.62 -8.75 2.51
C MET A 298 -1.82 -8.31 3.39
N SER A 299 -1.59 -7.80 4.60
CA SER A 299 -2.66 -7.30 5.49
C SER A 299 -3.64 -6.33 4.82
N PRO A 300 -3.18 -5.32 4.05
CA PRO A 300 -4.09 -4.42 3.33
C PRO A 300 -4.92 -5.15 2.27
N GLU A 301 -4.35 -6.18 1.63
CA GLU A 301 -4.99 -6.98 0.59
C GLU A 301 -6.08 -7.90 1.14
N PHE A 302 -6.08 -8.28 2.41
CA PHE A 302 -7.23 -8.91 3.07
C PHE A 302 -8.04 -8.01 4.02
N GLY A 303 -7.58 -6.78 4.26
CA GLY A 303 -8.33 -5.69 4.88
C GLY A 303 -8.11 -5.49 6.37
N SER A 304 -7.31 -6.33 7.03
CA SER A 304 -6.99 -6.14 8.45
C SER A 304 -6.05 -4.95 8.66
N THR A 305 -6.11 -4.33 9.83
CA THR A 305 -5.15 -3.27 10.20
C THR A 305 -3.75 -3.84 10.38
N CYS A 306 -3.62 -5.04 10.95
CA CYS A 306 -2.37 -5.78 11.05
C CYS A 306 -2.63 -7.30 11.04
N ALA A 307 -1.62 -8.06 10.64
CA ALA A 307 -1.59 -9.51 10.76
C ALA A 307 -0.24 -9.93 11.38
N ILE A 308 -0.25 -10.28 12.67
CA ILE A 308 0.94 -10.33 13.52
C ILE A 308 1.29 -11.71 14.04
N PHE A 309 2.59 -11.98 14.09
CA PHE A 309 3.17 -13.19 14.67
C PHE A 309 3.88 -12.83 15.99
N PRO A 310 3.67 -13.58 17.08
CA PRO A 310 4.37 -13.34 18.33
C PRO A 310 5.89 -13.62 18.23
N ILE A 311 6.67 -13.02 19.12
CA ILE A 311 8.13 -13.22 19.20
C ILE A 311 8.42 -14.64 19.70
N ASP A 312 9.37 -15.32 19.05
CA ASP A 312 9.80 -16.68 19.37
C ASP A 312 11.26 -16.94 18.94
N ASP A 313 11.69 -18.21 19.00
CA ASP A 313 13.04 -18.62 18.61
C ASP A 313 13.36 -18.31 17.14
N VAL A 314 12.39 -18.51 16.23
CA VAL A 314 12.53 -18.17 14.80
C VAL A 314 12.80 -16.68 14.61
N THR A 315 12.19 -15.84 15.45
CA THR A 315 12.45 -14.40 15.48
C THR A 315 13.89 -14.10 15.89
N LEU A 316 14.37 -14.72 16.98
CA LEU A 316 15.75 -14.51 17.44
C LEU A 316 16.80 -15.02 16.44
N GLU A 317 16.54 -16.16 15.79
CA GLU A 317 17.41 -16.70 14.72
C GLU A 317 17.54 -15.71 13.56
N TYR A 318 16.43 -15.11 13.13
CA TYR A 318 16.46 -14.10 12.08
C TYR A 318 17.23 -12.84 12.51
N LEU A 319 17.03 -12.34 13.73
CA LEU A 319 17.78 -11.18 14.25
C LEU A 319 19.29 -11.46 14.26
N ARG A 320 19.72 -12.64 14.71
CA ARG A 320 21.14 -13.04 14.67
C ARG A 320 21.68 -13.13 13.24
N LEU A 321 20.91 -13.76 12.33
CA LEU A 321 21.26 -13.89 10.91
C LEU A 321 21.47 -12.54 10.25
N THR A 322 20.64 -11.56 10.58
CA THR A 322 20.63 -10.22 9.98
C THR A 322 21.58 -9.24 10.64
N GLY A 323 22.51 -9.71 11.48
CA GLY A 323 23.57 -8.88 12.01
C GLY A 323 23.31 -8.25 13.38
N ARG A 324 22.13 -8.45 14.00
CA ARG A 324 21.81 -7.85 15.30
C ARG A 324 22.74 -8.37 16.39
N GLY A 325 23.04 -7.50 17.37
CA GLY A 325 24.04 -7.77 18.41
C GLY A 325 23.53 -8.80 19.43
N ASP A 326 24.44 -9.55 20.05
CA ASP A 326 24.07 -10.58 21.04
C ASP A 326 23.35 -9.98 22.26
N ASP A 327 23.73 -8.77 22.69
CA ASP A 327 23.07 -8.05 23.79
C ASP A 327 21.65 -7.59 23.40
N GLU A 328 21.45 -7.17 22.15
CA GLU A 328 20.13 -6.78 21.63
C GLU A 328 19.21 -8.00 21.56
N VAL A 329 19.70 -9.13 21.03
CA VAL A 329 18.94 -10.38 20.94
C VAL A 329 18.60 -10.91 22.34
N ALA A 330 19.55 -10.84 23.29
CA ALA A 330 19.30 -11.21 24.68
C ALA A 330 18.24 -10.32 25.35
N LEU A 331 18.25 -9.00 25.05
CA LEU A 331 17.23 -8.08 25.52
C LEU A 331 15.86 -8.43 24.96
N VAL A 332 15.76 -8.68 23.65
CA VAL A 332 14.49 -9.06 23.00
C VAL A 332 13.90 -10.31 23.67
N GLU A 333 14.72 -11.33 23.88
CA GLU A 333 14.29 -12.57 24.54
C GLU A 333 13.79 -12.32 25.97
N ALA A 334 14.61 -11.65 26.79
CA ALA A 334 14.29 -11.41 28.20
C ALA A 334 13.05 -10.52 28.35
N TYR A 335 12.96 -9.46 27.56
CA TYR A 335 11.84 -8.53 27.55
C TYR A 335 10.54 -9.22 27.11
N ALA A 336 10.56 -9.97 26.01
CA ALA A 336 9.38 -10.66 25.51
C ALA A 336 8.84 -11.70 26.51
N LYS A 337 9.74 -12.41 27.21
CA LYS A 337 9.36 -13.36 28.27
C LYS A 337 8.78 -12.66 29.50
N GLU A 338 9.41 -11.58 29.97
CA GLU A 338 8.95 -10.80 31.13
C GLU A 338 7.54 -10.20 30.88
N GLN A 339 7.27 -9.74 29.66
CA GLN A 339 6.00 -9.11 29.30
C GLN A 339 4.90 -10.08 28.87
N GLY A 340 5.18 -11.39 28.76
CA GLY A 340 4.21 -12.36 28.23
C GLY A 340 3.91 -12.14 26.73
N LEU A 341 4.89 -11.63 25.99
CA LEU A 341 4.91 -11.44 24.53
C LEU A 341 5.64 -12.60 23.82
N TRP A 342 6.27 -13.52 24.56
CA TRP A 342 6.86 -14.72 23.98
C TRP A 342 5.76 -15.72 23.54
N HIS A 343 5.90 -16.28 22.33
CA HIS A 343 4.95 -17.27 21.80
C HIS A 343 4.87 -18.49 22.71
N ASN A 344 3.65 -18.86 23.08
CA ASN A 344 3.37 -20.08 23.82
C ASN A 344 2.21 -20.84 23.15
N PRO A 345 2.48 -21.96 22.45
CA PRO A 345 1.44 -22.70 21.73
C PRO A 345 0.42 -23.38 22.65
N ASP A 346 0.71 -23.53 23.95
CA ASP A 346 -0.19 -24.11 24.94
C ASP A 346 -1.22 -23.11 25.48
N VAL A 347 -1.05 -21.81 25.18
CA VAL A 347 -1.94 -20.74 25.61
C VAL A 347 -2.76 -20.27 24.42
N GLU A 348 -4.08 -20.31 24.55
CA GLU A 348 -5.01 -19.69 23.60
C GLU A 348 -5.43 -18.32 24.16
N PRO A 349 -4.99 -17.21 23.55
CA PRO A 349 -5.45 -15.88 23.94
C PRO A 349 -6.94 -15.71 23.73
N ARG A 350 -7.53 -14.78 24.46
CA ARG A 350 -8.96 -14.45 24.38
C ARG A 350 -9.24 -13.65 23.10
N PHE A 351 -9.48 -14.31 21.97
CA PHE A 351 -9.81 -13.63 20.70
C PHE A 351 -11.32 -13.35 20.55
N SER A 352 -11.67 -12.36 19.72
CA SER A 352 -13.07 -12.06 19.34
C SER A 352 -13.65 -13.12 18.41
N GLU A 353 -12.83 -13.60 17.48
CA GLU A 353 -13.22 -14.49 16.38
C GLU A 353 -12.07 -15.47 16.11
N TYR A 354 -12.39 -16.65 15.55
CA TYR A 354 -11.43 -17.74 15.35
C TYR A 354 -11.49 -18.26 13.92
N LEU A 355 -10.32 -18.47 13.32
CA LEU A 355 -10.11 -19.16 12.05
C LEU A 355 -8.97 -20.16 12.20
N GLU A 356 -8.93 -21.17 11.34
CA GLU A 356 -7.90 -22.21 11.36
C GLU A 356 -7.51 -22.60 9.93
N LEU A 357 -6.21 -22.80 9.71
CA LEU A 357 -5.64 -23.34 8.47
C LEU A 357 -4.67 -24.48 8.79
N ASP A 358 -4.97 -25.65 8.24
CA ASP A 358 -3.98 -26.72 8.11
C ASP A 358 -3.09 -26.45 6.91
N LEU A 359 -1.83 -26.13 7.17
CA LEU A 359 -0.82 -25.80 6.16
C LEU A 359 -0.60 -26.95 5.16
N SER A 360 -0.93 -28.20 5.52
CA SER A 360 -0.79 -29.35 4.61
C SER A 360 -1.78 -29.35 3.45
N THR A 361 -2.85 -28.55 3.54
CA THR A 361 -3.87 -28.41 2.48
C THR A 361 -3.54 -27.35 1.44
N VAL A 362 -2.48 -26.56 1.65
CA VAL A 362 -2.06 -25.49 0.73
C VAL A 362 -1.56 -26.12 -0.57
N VAL A 363 -2.05 -25.63 -1.70
CA VAL A 363 -1.63 -26.07 -3.04
C VAL A 363 -1.03 -24.90 -3.82
N PRO A 364 -0.10 -25.16 -4.76
CA PRO A 364 0.42 -24.15 -5.66
C PRO A 364 -0.70 -23.35 -6.34
N SER A 365 -0.56 -22.03 -6.38
CA SER A 365 -1.62 -21.13 -6.83
C SER A 365 -1.07 -19.82 -7.39
N ILE A 366 -1.92 -19.15 -8.15
CA ILE A 366 -1.75 -17.77 -8.61
C ILE A 366 -2.95 -16.95 -8.16
N ALA A 367 -2.90 -15.63 -8.27
CA ALA A 367 -4.09 -14.79 -8.06
C ALA A 367 -4.27 -13.74 -9.17
N GLY A 368 -5.48 -13.63 -9.70
CA GLY A 368 -5.81 -12.69 -10.77
C GLY A 368 -7.04 -13.08 -11.59
N PRO A 369 -7.37 -12.33 -12.64
CA PRO A 369 -6.55 -11.29 -13.29
C PRO A 369 -6.68 -9.86 -12.74
N LYS A 370 -7.62 -9.60 -11.81
CA LYS A 370 -7.92 -8.23 -11.34
C LYS A 370 -7.71 -7.97 -9.85
N ARG A 371 -7.83 -8.99 -8.98
CA ARG A 371 -7.75 -8.78 -7.52
C ARG A 371 -6.82 -9.79 -6.83
N PRO A 372 -6.17 -9.42 -5.71
CA PRO A 372 -5.26 -10.33 -5.00
C PRO A 372 -5.93 -11.54 -4.36
N GLN A 373 -7.22 -11.42 -4.01
CA GLN A 373 -8.01 -12.52 -3.44
C GLN A 373 -8.61 -13.47 -4.48
N ASP A 374 -8.48 -13.18 -5.78
CA ASP A 374 -8.94 -14.04 -6.88
C ASP A 374 -7.95 -15.21 -7.07
N ARG A 375 -7.77 -16.02 -6.02
CA ARG A 375 -6.85 -17.16 -5.99
C ARG A 375 -7.36 -18.27 -6.91
N VAL A 376 -6.49 -18.76 -7.77
CA VAL A 376 -6.71 -19.90 -8.67
C VAL A 376 -5.64 -20.95 -8.40
N ALA A 377 -6.05 -22.20 -8.18
CA ALA A 377 -5.08 -23.31 -8.06
C ALA A 377 -4.31 -23.46 -9.38
N LEU A 378 -3.01 -23.79 -9.32
CA LEU A 378 -2.17 -23.85 -10.51
C LEU A 378 -2.70 -24.89 -11.54
N SER A 379 -3.27 -25.99 -11.06
CA SER A 379 -3.94 -27.01 -11.88
C SER A 379 -5.17 -26.50 -12.64
N GLU A 380 -5.77 -25.39 -12.19
CA GLU A 380 -6.95 -24.77 -12.78
C GLU A 380 -6.61 -23.46 -13.51
N ALA A 381 -5.33 -23.05 -13.54
CA ALA A 381 -4.91 -21.75 -14.02
C ALA A 381 -5.28 -21.50 -15.49
N LYS A 382 -5.11 -22.51 -16.36
CA LYS A 382 -5.45 -22.43 -17.78
C LYS A 382 -6.95 -22.22 -18.00
N GLU A 383 -7.78 -23.02 -17.32
CA GLU A 383 -9.24 -22.94 -17.43
C GLU A 383 -9.77 -21.64 -16.83
N GLY A 384 -9.27 -21.26 -15.65
CA GLY A 384 -9.60 -19.98 -15.01
C GLY A 384 -9.22 -18.77 -15.86
N PHE A 385 -8.05 -18.81 -16.53
CA PHE A 385 -7.66 -17.80 -17.50
C PHE A 385 -8.62 -17.73 -18.69
N ARG A 386 -8.95 -18.88 -19.31
CA ARG A 386 -9.85 -18.93 -20.47
C ARG A 386 -11.24 -18.38 -20.15
N GLY A 387 -11.78 -18.71 -18.98
CA GLY A 387 -13.03 -18.14 -18.49
C GLY A 387 -12.94 -16.62 -18.39
N ALA A 388 -11.95 -16.12 -17.67
CA ALA A 388 -11.76 -14.69 -17.47
C ALA A 388 -11.49 -13.92 -18.78
N LEU A 389 -10.86 -14.53 -19.79
CA LEU A 389 -10.53 -13.87 -21.06
C LEU A 389 -11.77 -13.36 -21.81
N THR A 390 -12.92 -14.03 -21.66
CA THR A 390 -14.18 -13.65 -22.31
C THR A 390 -14.65 -12.25 -21.95
N ASP A 391 -14.30 -11.76 -20.75
CA ASP A 391 -14.63 -10.41 -20.28
C ASP A 391 -13.75 -9.31 -20.90
N TYR A 392 -12.64 -9.66 -21.57
CA TYR A 392 -11.64 -8.70 -22.08
C TYR A 392 -11.45 -8.74 -23.59
N ALA A 393 -11.92 -9.80 -24.25
CA ALA A 393 -11.84 -9.97 -25.69
C ALA A 393 -13.27 -9.99 -26.27
N THR A 394 -13.65 -8.92 -26.98
CA THR A 394 -14.92 -8.88 -27.72
C THR A 394 -14.86 -9.82 -28.91
N GLU A 395 -15.80 -10.75 -29.03
CA GLU A 395 -15.79 -11.81 -30.06
C GLU A 395 -15.83 -11.27 -31.50
N GLU A 396 -14.91 -11.76 -32.35
CA GLU A 396 -15.29 -12.41 -33.61
C GLU A 396 -15.02 -13.91 -33.41
N LEU A 397 -15.98 -14.65 -32.84
CA LEU A 397 -15.95 -16.10 -32.95
C LEU A 397 -16.31 -16.47 -34.39
N ASP A 398 -15.46 -17.26 -35.02
CA ASP A 398 -15.68 -17.83 -36.35
C ASP A 398 -16.76 -18.93 -36.24
N VAL A 399 -18.03 -18.51 -36.15
CA VAL A 399 -19.19 -19.43 -36.06
C VAL A 399 -19.79 -19.65 -37.45
N ASP A 400 -20.02 -20.92 -37.79
CA ASP A 400 -20.67 -21.38 -39.04
C ASP A 400 -21.93 -20.53 -39.38
N PRO A 401 -22.05 -19.96 -40.60
CA PRO A 401 -23.16 -19.08 -40.99
C PRO A 401 -24.56 -19.70 -40.93
N SER A 402 -24.69 -21.01 -40.68
CA SER A 402 -25.97 -21.71 -40.65
C SER A 402 -26.77 -21.57 -39.33
N GLU A 403 -26.21 -20.98 -38.28
CA GLU A 403 -26.88 -20.85 -36.96
C GLU A 403 -27.19 -19.40 -36.52
N THR A 404 -27.28 -18.44 -37.46
CA THR A 404 -27.62 -17.05 -37.12
C THR A 404 -29.13 -16.78 -37.12
N GLY A 405 -29.75 -16.99 -35.95
CA GLY A 405 -31.16 -16.67 -35.69
C GLY A 405 -31.34 -15.76 -34.46
N SER A 406 -31.52 -14.46 -34.73
CA SER A 406 -31.92 -13.37 -33.81
C SER A 406 -30.83 -12.66 -32.99
N PHE A 407 -30.57 -11.40 -33.38
CA PHE A 407 -30.07 -10.35 -32.50
C PHE A 407 -31.22 -9.78 -31.67
N PRO A 408 -30.95 -9.39 -30.43
CA PRO A 408 -31.19 -8.00 -30.04
C PRO A 408 -29.94 -7.34 -29.45
N ALA A 409 -29.76 -6.09 -29.84
CA ALA A 409 -28.80 -5.15 -29.28
C ALA A 409 -29.18 -4.75 -27.84
N SER A 410 -28.20 -4.20 -27.13
CA SER A 410 -28.29 -3.49 -25.84
C SER A 410 -28.51 -4.39 -24.62
N ASP A 411 -27.40 -4.83 -24.02
CA ASP A 411 -27.26 -4.97 -22.56
C ASP A 411 -25.81 -4.62 -22.20
N ALA A 412 -25.64 -3.63 -21.33
CA ALA A 412 -24.34 -3.31 -20.73
C ALA A 412 -23.93 -4.45 -19.78
N PRO A 413 -22.64 -4.77 -19.63
CA PRO A 413 -22.22 -5.72 -18.61
C PRO A 413 -22.57 -5.12 -17.25
N ASN A 414 -23.55 -5.75 -16.58
CA ASN A 414 -24.04 -5.37 -15.26
C ASN A 414 -22.87 -5.26 -14.27
N GLY A 415 -22.50 -4.04 -13.92
CA GLY A 415 -21.54 -3.69 -12.88
C GLY A 415 -22.14 -3.79 -11.48
N HIS A 416 -22.72 -4.94 -11.13
CA HIS A 416 -23.07 -5.24 -9.74
C HIS A 416 -21.89 -5.94 -9.08
N GLY A 417 -21.00 -5.15 -8.48
CA GLY A 417 -20.03 -5.66 -7.51
C GLY A 417 -20.76 -6.13 -6.27
N ASN A 418 -21.29 -7.35 -6.32
CA ASN A 418 -21.87 -7.99 -5.16
C ASN A 418 -20.73 -8.56 -4.31
N VAL A 419 -20.84 -8.44 -2.98
CA VAL A 419 -19.89 -9.04 -2.01
C VAL A 419 -19.91 -10.59 -2.07
N ASN A 420 -20.80 -11.14 -2.91
CA ASN A 420 -20.91 -12.55 -3.29
C ASN A 420 -20.48 -12.82 -4.74
N ASP A 421 -19.58 -12.02 -5.34
CA ASP A 421 -18.85 -12.50 -6.52
C ASP A 421 -18.02 -13.71 -6.07
N GLU A 422 -18.64 -14.89 -6.13
CA GLU A 422 -17.95 -16.15 -5.98
C GLU A 422 -16.77 -16.17 -6.96
N PRO A 423 -15.67 -16.89 -6.65
CA PRO A 423 -14.59 -17.12 -7.60
C PRO A 423 -15.21 -17.50 -8.95
N HIS A 424 -14.78 -16.84 -10.03
CA HIS A 424 -15.35 -17.03 -11.36
C HIS A 424 -15.49 -18.53 -11.65
N VAL A 425 -16.72 -19.04 -11.58
CA VAL A 425 -17.01 -20.46 -11.80
C VAL A 425 -16.83 -20.69 -13.29
N PRO A 426 -16.00 -21.65 -13.74
CA PRO A 426 -15.78 -21.88 -15.16
C PRO A 426 -17.11 -22.29 -15.82
N HIS A 427 -17.74 -21.36 -16.52
CA HIS A 427 -18.90 -21.64 -17.36
C HIS A 427 -18.42 -21.78 -18.81
N GLY A 428 -18.31 -23.03 -19.29
CA GLY A 428 -18.24 -23.31 -20.72
C GLY A 428 -17.20 -24.34 -21.13
N SER A 429 -17.63 -25.59 -21.26
CA SER A 429 -16.92 -26.70 -21.89
C SER A 429 -16.91 -26.57 -23.43
N GLY A 430 -16.18 -25.57 -23.94
CA GLY A 430 -15.87 -25.43 -25.37
C GLY A 430 -14.36 -25.50 -25.61
N ASN A 431 -13.92 -26.23 -26.64
CA ASN A 431 -12.50 -26.37 -27.00
C ASN A 431 -11.87 -25.08 -27.62
N GLY A 432 -12.57 -23.93 -27.57
CA GLY A 432 -12.11 -22.67 -28.14
C GLY A 432 -12.01 -21.56 -27.09
N ARG A 433 -11.06 -20.63 -27.29
CA ARG A 433 -10.95 -19.37 -26.56
C ARG A 433 -10.94 -18.20 -27.55
N PRO A 434 -11.31 -16.98 -27.14
CA PRO A 434 -11.03 -15.80 -27.96
C PRO A 434 -9.55 -15.75 -28.36
N SER A 435 -9.28 -15.54 -29.64
CA SER A 435 -7.93 -15.51 -30.22
C SER A 435 -7.88 -14.50 -31.35
N LYS A 436 -6.80 -13.73 -31.42
CA LYS A 436 -6.49 -12.76 -32.46
C LYS A 436 -4.98 -12.73 -32.69
N LYS A 437 -4.50 -13.76 -33.38
CA LYS A 437 -3.08 -13.93 -33.73
C LYS A 437 -2.57 -12.75 -34.54
N THR A 438 -1.58 -12.06 -33.99
CA THR A 438 -1.02 -10.83 -34.53
C THR A 438 0.48 -11.01 -34.73
N LYS A 439 0.94 -10.88 -35.97
CA LYS A 439 2.36 -10.99 -36.31
C LYS A 439 3.08 -9.68 -36.03
N ILE A 440 4.20 -9.76 -35.35
CA ILE A 440 5.10 -8.62 -35.11
C ILE A 440 6.53 -8.98 -35.50
N SER A 441 7.32 -7.97 -35.84
CA SER A 441 8.77 -8.12 -36.09
C SER A 441 9.53 -7.68 -34.84
N LEU A 442 10.19 -8.62 -34.17
CA LEU A 442 11.00 -8.37 -32.98
C LEU A 442 12.46 -8.74 -33.27
N ASP A 443 13.36 -7.76 -33.24
CA ASP A 443 14.78 -7.94 -33.55
C ASP A 443 15.07 -8.66 -34.89
N GLY A 444 14.21 -8.42 -35.89
CA GLY A 444 14.30 -9.04 -37.21
C GLY A 444 13.73 -10.46 -37.30
N GLN A 445 13.13 -10.98 -36.23
CA GLN A 445 12.40 -12.25 -36.21
C GLN A 445 10.89 -11.99 -36.22
N GLU A 446 10.16 -12.75 -37.04
CA GLU A 446 8.69 -12.74 -37.02
C GLU A 446 8.20 -13.60 -35.85
N VAL A 447 7.46 -12.98 -34.92
CA VAL A 447 6.81 -13.66 -33.79
C VAL A 447 5.31 -13.38 -33.80
N GLU A 448 4.53 -14.28 -33.21
CA GLU A 448 3.08 -14.16 -33.12
C GLU A 448 2.67 -13.82 -31.68
N LEU A 449 1.87 -12.78 -31.51
CA LEU A 449 1.19 -12.43 -30.26
C LEU A 449 -0.28 -12.83 -30.32
N ASP A 450 -0.85 -13.18 -29.19
CA ASP A 450 -2.27 -13.48 -29.05
C ASP A 450 -2.76 -13.07 -27.64
N HIS A 451 -4.08 -13.09 -27.44
CA HIS A 451 -4.68 -13.01 -26.11
C HIS A 451 -4.05 -14.02 -25.14
N GLY A 452 -3.78 -13.56 -23.92
CA GLY A 452 -3.17 -14.38 -22.88
C GLY A 452 -1.66 -14.50 -22.92
N HIS A 453 -0.99 -13.98 -23.96
CA HIS A 453 0.47 -13.94 -23.96
C HIS A 453 1.00 -13.12 -22.80
N VAL A 454 1.99 -13.68 -22.10
CA VAL A 454 2.71 -13.02 -21.02
C VAL A 454 3.70 -12.06 -21.66
N VAL A 455 3.50 -10.76 -21.48
CA VAL A 455 4.39 -9.71 -22.03
C VAL A 455 5.27 -9.10 -20.95
N ILE A 456 4.97 -9.31 -19.67
CA ILE A 456 5.81 -8.92 -18.53
C ILE A 456 5.92 -10.11 -17.58
N ALA A 457 7.14 -10.48 -17.21
CA ALA A 457 7.43 -11.42 -16.14
C ALA A 457 8.45 -10.80 -15.18
N SER A 458 8.01 -10.40 -13.98
CA SER A 458 8.83 -9.58 -13.08
C SER A 458 8.97 -10.21 -11.70
N ILE A 459 10.21 -10.55 -11.32
CA ILE A 459 10.55 -10.86 -9.93
C ILE A 459 10.80 -9.52 -9.24
N THR A 460 9.84 -9.09 -8.44
CA THR A 460 9.75 -7.77 -7.82
C THR A 460 9.09 -7.86 -6.43
N SER A 461 8.90 -6.71 -5.79
CA SER A 461 8.22 -6.51 -4.49
C SER A 461 8.98 -7.02 -3.27
N CYS A 462 8.93 -6.23 -2.20
CA CYS A 462 9.34 -6.66 -0.87
C CYS A 462 8.62 -7.93 -0.39
N THR A 463 7.38 -8.19 -0.84
CA THR A 463 6.56 -9.34 -0.44
C THR A 463 7.28 -10.69 -0.57
N ASN A 464 7.98 -10.88 -1.69
CA ASN A 464 8.66 -12.14 -2.01
C ASN A 464 10.18 -12.00 -2.08
N THR A 465 10.72 -10.82 -2.42
CA THR A 465 12.18 -10.65 -2.55
C THR A 465 12.91 -10.64 -1.20
N SER A 466 12.19 -10.42 -0.10
CA SER A 466 12.73 -10.61 1.26
C SER A 466 12.77 -12.06 1.71
N ASN A 467 12.31 -13.00 0.87
CA ASN A 467 12.19 -14.40 1.21
C ASN A 467 13.19 -15.25 0.42
N PRO A 468 14.32 -15.64 1.04
CA PRO A 468 15.37 -16.35 0.34
C PRO A 468 14.94 -17.71 -0.21
N SER A 469 13.97 -18.39 0.41
CA SER A 469 13.48 -19.69 -0.04
C SER A 469 12.86 -19.61 -1.44
N VAL A 470 11.96 -18.65 -1.67
CA VAL A 470 11.35 -18.48 -3.00
C VAL A 470 12.30 -17.84 -4.02
N MET A 471 13.22 -17.00 -3.57
CA MET A 471 14.23 -16.37 -4.43
C MET A 471 15.25 -17.41 -4.93
N LEU A 472 15.83 -18.22 -4.06
CA LEU A 472 16.73 -19.29 -4.46
C LEU A 472 16.00 -20.41 -5.22
N ALA A 473 14.73 -20.71 -4.90
CA ALA A 473 13.93 -21.62 -5.73
C ALA A 473 13.77 -21.09 -7.17
N ALA A 474 13.53 -19.79 -7.36
CA ALA A 474 13.48 -19.19 -8.69
C ALA A 474 14.82 -19.32 -9.42
N ALA A 475 15.92 -18.97 -8.76
CA ALA A 475 17.24 -19.03 -9.36
C ALA A 475 17.69 -20.47 -9.71
N LEU A 476 17.34 -21.45 -8.87
CA LEU A 476 17.58 -22.87 -9.14
C LEU A 476 16.69 -23.40 -10.27
N LEU A 477 15.42 -22.97 -10.34
CA LEU A 477 14.55 -23.28 -11.48
C LEU A 477 15.14 -22.71 -12.79
N ALA A 478 15.64 -21.47 -12.76
CA ALA A 478 16.33 -20.87 -13.90
C ALA A 478 17.55 -21.68 -14.33
N LYS A 479 18.38 -22.11 -13.35
CA LYS A 479 19.52 -22.98 -13.59
C LYS A 479 19.10 -24.28 -14.27
N ASN A 480 18.11 -24.97 -13.73
CA ASN A 480 17.63 -26.24 -14.26
C ASN A 480 17.03 -26.08 -15.67
N ALA A 481 16.29 -25.00 -15.93
CA ALA A 481 15.74 -24.68 -17.24
C ALA A 481 16.84 -24.45 -18.29
N VAL A 482 17.85 -23.64 -17.95
CA VAL A 482 18.99 -23.36 -18.84
C VAL A 482 19.85 -24.59 -19.08
N ASP A 483 20.11 -25.42 -18.05
CA ASP A 483 20.83 -26.69 -18.19
C ASP A 483 20.08 -27.67 -19.12
N LYS A 484 18.75 -27.54 -19.19
CA LYS A 484 17.88 -28.24 -20.15
C LYS A 484 17.73 -27.53 -21.49
N GLY A 485 18.42 -26.42 -21.74
CA GLY A 485 18.39 -25.70 -23.02
C GLY A 485 17.12 -24.86 -23.25
N LEU A 486 16.33 -24.60 -22.21
CA LEU A 486 15.16 -23.72 -22.30
C LEU A 486 15.56 -22.24 -22.25
N ALA A 487 14.73 -21.39 -22.85
CA ALA A 487 14.86 -19.94 -22.83
C ALA A 487 13.48 -19.28 -22.70
N SER A 488 13.42 -18.09 -22.11
CA SER A 488 12.20 -17.28 -22.07
C SER A 488 11.76 -16.88 -23.47
N LYS A 489 10.44 -16.71 -23.66
CA LYS A 489 9.93 -16.28 -24.97
C LYS A 489 10.38 -14.84 -25.27
N PRO A 490 10.72 -14.52 -26.53
CA PRO A 490 11.39 -13.26 -26.88
C PRO A 490 10.51 -12.02 -26.68
N TRP A 491 9.18 -12.15 -26.71
CA TRP A 491 8.25 -11.04 -26.45
C TRP A 491 8.07 -10.71 -24.96
N VAL A 492 8.60 -11.51 -24.06
CA VAL A 492 8.43 -11.34 -22.61
C VAL A 492 9.46 -10.34 -22.08
N LYS A 493 8.99 -9.22 -21.52
CA LYS A 493 9.82 -8.31 -20.73
C LYS A 493 10.11 -8.94 -19.36
N THR A 494 11.30 -9.52 -19.22
CA THR A 494 11.79 -10.10 -17.96
C THR A 494 12.54 -9.08 -17.12
N SER A 495 12.44 -9.18 -15.79
CA SER A 495 13.14 -8.27 -14.86
C SER A 495 13.33 -8.87 -13.47
N LEU A 496 14.47 -8.55 -12.85
CA LEU A 496 14.78 -8.86 -11.45
C LEU A 496 15.01 -7.54 -10.68
N ALA A 497 14.12 -7.24 -9.74
CA ALA A 497 14.19 -6.07 -8.88
C ALA A 497 14.14 -6.48 -7.40
N PRO A 498 15.29 -6.83 -6.79
CA PRO A 498 15.36 -7.24 -5.40
C PRO A 498 15.07 -6.09 -4.43
N GLY A 499 14.53 -6.40 -3.24
CA GLY A 499 14.31 -5.40 -2.20
C GLY A 499 15.52 -5.12 -1.31
N SER A 500 16.68 -5.78 -1.51
CA SER A 500 17.96 -5.39 -0.92
C SER A 500 19.15 -5.94 -1.72
N LYS A 501 20.34 -5.39 -1.48
CA LYS A 501 21.60 -5.87 -2.08
C LYS A 501 21.99 -7.28 -1.63
N VAL A 502 21.57 -7.68 -0.43
CA VAL A 502 21.82 -9.01 0.14
C VAL A 502 21.33 -10.13 -0.78
N VAL A 503 20.23 -9.88 -1.52
CA VAL A 503 19.70 -10.80 -2.52
C VAL A 503 20.69 -11.10 -3.63
N THR A 504 21.34 -10.06 -4.15
CA THR A 504 22.36 -10.19 -5.19
C THR A 504 23.59 -10.90 -4.63
N ASP A 505 24.03 -10.55 -3.41
CA ASP A 505 25.18 -11.18 -2.74
C ASP A 505 25.00 -12.70 -2.59
N TYR A 506 23.82 -13.19 -2.18
CA TYR A 506 23.62 -14.64 -2.06
C TYR A 506 23.42 -15.34 -3.41
N TYR A 507 22.89 -14.66 -4.44
CA TYR A 507 22.82 -15.23 -5.80
C TYR A 507 24.21 -15.38 -6.42
N GLU A 508 25.08 -14.40 -6.23
CA GLU A 508 26.47 -14.45 -6.66
C GLU A 508 27.22 -15.58 -5.94
N LYS A 509 27.08 -15.66 -4.61
CA LYS A 509 27.72 -16.72 -3.82
C LYS A 509 27.19 -18.12 -4.17
N ALA A 510 25.91 -18.27 -4.50
CA ALA A 510 25.33 -19.53 -4.98
C ALA A 510 25.69 -19.85 -6.44
N GLY A 511 26.27 -18.91 -7.19
CA GLY A 511 26.65 -19.10 -8.60
C GLY A 511 25.46 -19.20 -9.55
N VAL A 512 24.30 -18.63 -9.18
CA VAL A 512 23.04 -18.76 -9.94
C VAL A 512 22.72 -17.56 -10.84
N THR A 513 23.35 -16.40 -10.61
CA THR A 513 23.16 -15.17 -11.41
C THR A 513 23.25 -15.40 -12.93
N PRO A 514 24.27 -16.10 -13.48
CA PRO A 514 24.40 -16.26 -14.93
C PRO A 514 23.22 -17.02 -15.58
N TYR A 515 22.49 -17.83 -14.81
CA TYR A 515 21.34 -18.58 -15.29
C TYR A 515 20.07 -17.72 -15.35
N LEU A 516 19.87 -16.84 -14.37
CA LEU A 516 18.83 -15.82 -14.40
C LEU A 516 19.03 -14.87 -15.60
N GLU A 517 20.26 -14.40 -15.81
CA GLU A 517 20.62 -13.53 -16.93
C GLU A 517 20.39 -14.19 -18.30
N LYS A 518 20.70 -15.48 -18.45
CA LYS A 518 20.39 -16.22 -19.70
C LYS A 518 18.90 -16.31 -20.01
N LEU A 519 18.03 -16.20 -19.00
CA LEU A 519 16.58 -16.09 -19.17
C LEU A 519 16.10 -14.63 -19.24
N GLY A 520 17.01 -13.66 -19.26
CA GLY A 520 16.73 -12.22 -19.34
C GLY A 520 16.40 -11.55 -18.00
N PHE A 521 16.41 -12.29 -16.89
CA PHE A 521 16.19 -11.76 -15.54
C PHE A 521 17.43 -11.04 -15.01
N HIS A 522 17.84 -9.98 -15.70
CA HIS A 522 18.90 -9.07 -15.26
C HIS A 522 18.42 -8.18 -14.11
N LEU A 523 19.37 -7.78 -13.26
CA LEU A 523 19.14 -6.76 -12.25
C LEU A 523 18.73 -5.45 -12.93
N VAL A 524 17.56 -4.92 -12.57
CA VAL A 524 17.06 -3.65 -13.13
C VAL A 524 17.05 -2.49 -12.12
N GLY A 525 17.13 -2.79 -10.82
CA GLY A 525 17.03 -1.80 -9.74
C GLY A 525 16.78 -2.45 -8.38
N TYR A 526 17.15 -1.73 -7.31
CA TYR A 526 16.75 -2.06 -5.93
C TYR A 526 15.62 -1.13 -5.51
N GLY A 527 14.38 -1.47 -5.86
CA GLY A 527 13.22 -0.62 -5.65
C GLY A 527 11.90 -1.27 -6.09
N CYS A 528 10.79 -0.60 -5.79
CA CYS A 528 9.43 -1.12 -5.99
C CYS A 528 9.11 -1.47 -7.45
N THR A 529 9.66 -0.72 -8.42
CA THR A 529 9.59 -1.02 -9.86
C THR A 529 8.20 -1.50 -10.34
N THR A 530 8.09 -2.68 -10.95
CA THR A 530 6.83 -3.25 -11.47
C THR A 530 5.74 -3.36 -10.39
N CYS A 531 6.10 -3.62 -9.13
CA CYS A 531 5.11 -3.75 -8.04
C CYS A 531 4.27 -2.49 -7.83
N ILE A 532 4.85 -1.30 -8.07
CA ILE A 532 4.15 -0.02 -7.95
C ILE A 532 3.61 0.51 -9.29
N GLY A 533 3.82 -0.22 -10.39
CA GLY A 533 3.48 0.21 -11.75
C GLY A 533 4.61 0.93 -12.49
N ASN A 534 5.81 1.04 -11.90
CA ASN A 534 7.00 1.58 -12.55
C ASN A 534 7.65 0.51 -13.47
N SER A 535 6.83 -0.20 -14.25
CA SER A 535 7.28 -1.28 -15.13
C SER A 535 8.05 -0.78 -16.35
N GLY A 536 8.02 0.53 -16.64
CA GLY A 536 8.53 1.12 -17.88
C GLY A 536 7.83 0.62 -19.16
N PRO A 537 8.31 1.02 -20.35
CA PRO A 537 7.68 0.67 -21.62
C PRO A 537 7.90 -0.80 -22.01
N LEU A 538 6.95 -1.39 -22.74
CA LEU A 538 7.17 -2.65 -23.47
C LEU A 538 8.06 -2.41 -24.70
N PRO A 539 8.65 -3.45 -25.31
CA PRO A 539 9.25 -3.32 -26.65
C PRO A 539 8.27 -2.66 -27.62
N GLU A 540 8.75 -1.73 -28.44
CA GLU A 540 7.90 -0.94 -29.34
C GLU A 540 7.03 -1.83 -30.25
N ALA A 541 7.62 -2.88 -30.83
CA ALA A 541 6.89 -3.83 -31.67
C ALA A 541 5.81 -4.62 -30.91
N VAL A 542 6.05 -4.94 -29.63
CA VAL A 542 5.06 -5.62 -28.78
C VAL A 542 3.93 -4.66 -28.42
N SER A 543 4.26 -3.45 -27.94
CA SER A 543 3.28 -2.41 -27.59
C SER A 543 2.39 -2.06 -28.79
N ALA A 544 3.00 -1.81 -29.95
CA ALA A 544 2.28 -1.53 -31.19
C ALA A 544 1.35 -2.67 -31.59
N GLY A 545 1.84 -3.92 -31.60
CA GLY A 545 1.03 -5.08 -31.95
C GLY A 545 -0.14 -5.33 -30.98
N VAL A 546 0.07 -5.09 -29.69
CA VAL A 546 -0.97 -5.17 -28.67
C VAL A 546 -2.05 -4.12 -28.90
N GLN A 547 -1.66 -2.88 -29.17
CA GLN A 547 -2.61 -1.77 -29.38
C GLN A 547 -3.36 -1.90 -30.71
N GLU A 548 -2.69 -2.23 -31.82
CA GLU A 548 -3.32 -2.38 -33.14
C GLU A 548 -4.37 -3.50 -33.15
N ALA A 549 -4.09 -4.60 -32.47
CA ALA A 549 -4.98 -5.74 -32.41
C ALA A 549 -5.91 -5.74 -31.18
N ASP A 550 -5.79 -4.77 -30.27
CA ASP A 550 -6.53 -4.69 -29.00
C ASP A 550 -6.39 -5.96 -28.12
N LEU A 551 -5.18 -6.50 -28.04
CA LEU A 551 -4.92 -7.76 -27.34
C LEU A 551 -5.03 -7.61 -25.81
N ALA A 552 -5.83 -8.47 -25.19
CA ALA A 552 -5.77 -8.78 -23.76
C ALA A 552 -4.51 -9.59 -23.40
N VAL A 553 -3.36 -8.92 -23.31
CA VAL A 553 -2.09 -9.50 -22.85
C VAL A 553 -1.93 -9.44 -21.33
N VAL A 554 -0.97 -10.20 -20.82
CA VAL A 554 -0.83 -10.51 -19.39
C VAL A 554 0.51 -10.05 -18.81
N SER A 555 0.50 -9.59 -17.56
CA SER A 555 1.69 -9.56 -16.69
C SER A 555 1.62 -10.63 -15.61
N VAL A 556 2.76 -11.24 -15.30
CA VAL A 556 2.94 -12.15 -14.16
C VAL A 556 4.04 -11.58 -13.27
N LEU A 557 3.74 -11.34 -12.00
CA LEU A 557 4.68 -10.69 -11.08
C LEU A 557 4.63 -11.29 -9.67
N SER A 558 5.75 -11.24 -8.96
CA SER A 558 5.83 -11.62 -7.55
C SER A 558 5.42 -10.50 -6.58
N GLY A 559 4.47 -9.67 -7.00
CA GLY A 559 3.91 -8.55 -6.23
C GLY A 559 2.80 -8.96 -5.27
N ASN A 560 2.08 -7.95 -4.78
CA ASN A 560 0.91 -8.10 -3.91
C ASN A 560 -0.38 -7.48 -4.49
N ARG A 561 -0.29 -6.67 -5.55
CA ARG A 561 -1.43 -6.02 -6.21
C ARG A 561 -1.42 -6.24 -7.71
N ASN A 562 -2.61 -6.48 -8.27
CA ASN A 562 -2.82 -6.83 -9.68
C ASN A 562 -4.06 -6.14 -10.27
N PHE A 563 -4.47 -5.00 -9.72
CA PHE A 563 -5.60 -4.22 -10.23
C PHE A 563 -5.38 -3.79 -11.69
N GLU A 564 -6.47 -3.69 -12.45
CA GLU A 564 -6.44 -3.24 -13.84
C GLU A 564 -5.82 -1.84 -13.96
N GLY A 565 -4.95 -1.64 -14.96
CA GLY A 565 -4.26 -0.36 -15.19
C GLY A 565 -3.15 -0.01 -14.18
N ARG A 566 -2.87 -0.87 -13.20
CA ARG A 566 -1.84 -0.63 -12.19
C ARG A 566 -0.42 -0.93 -12.68
N ILE A 567 -0.23 -2.06 -13.37
CA ILE A 567 1.11 -2.59 -13.66
C ILE A 567 1.74 -1.93 -14.88
N ASN A 568 1.01 -1.91 -15.99
CA ASN A 568 1.46 -1.33 -17.26
C ASN A 568 0.22 -0.91 -18.08
N PRO A 569 0.26 0.22 -18.83
CA PRO A 569 -0.88 0.68 -19.62
C PRO A 569 -1.30 -0.25 -20.77
N ASP A 570 -0.38 -1.06 -21.31
CA ASP A 570 -0.68 -2.01 -22.40
C ASP A 570 -1.25 -3.35 -21.90
N VAL A 571 -1.28 -3.58 -20.58
CA VAL A 571 -1.65 -4.86 -19.98
C VAL A 571 -3.04 -4.79 -19.35
N LYS A 572 -3.96 -5.65 -19.83
CA LYS A 572 -5.35 -5.73 -19.32
C LYS A 572 -5.50 -6.71 -18.14
N MET A 573 -4.65 -7.73 -18.06
CA MET A 573 -4.76 -8.82 -17.07
C MET A 573 -3.45 -9.00 -16.29
N ASN A 574 -3.51 -9.14 -14.97
CA ASN A 574 -2.32 -9.23 -14.13
C ASN A 574 -2.44 -10.38 -13.11
N TYR A 575 -1.40 -11.21 -13.00
CA TYR A 575 -1.38 -12.35 -12.08
C TYR A 575 -0.25 -12.24 -11.07
N LEU A 576 -0.59 -12.45 -9.80
CA LEU A 576 0.36 -12.62 -8.71
C LEU A 576 0.80 -14.08 -8.67
N ALA A 577 2.10 -14.31 -8.62
CA ALA A 577 2.67 -15.66 -8.58
C ALA A 577 3.97 -15.67 -7.76
N SER A 578 4.39 -16.84 -7.28
CA SER A 578 5.69 -16.98 -6.64
C SER A 578 6.83 -16.69 -7.63
N PRO A 579 8.01 -16.19 -7.18
CA PRO A 579 9.17 -16.01 -8.04
C PRO A 579 9.51 -17.18 -8.99
N PRO A 580 9.49 -18.47 -8.58
CA PRO A 580 9.71 -19.57 -9.52
C PRO A 580 8.60 -19.69 -10.58
N LEU A 581 7.34 -19.42 -10.24
CA LEU A 581 6.24 -19.41 -11.21
C LEU A 581 6.33 -18.24 -12.19
N VAL A 582 6.86 -17.08 -11.77
CA VAL A 582 7.16 -15.97 -12.70
C VAL A 582 8.11 -16.45 -13.81
N ILE A 583 9.15 -17.21 -13.46
CA ILE A 583 10.08 -17.79 -14.43
C ILE A 583 9.37 -18.85 -15.29
N ALA A 584 8.58 -19.73 -14.69
CA ALA A 584 7.82 -20.75 -15.42
C ALA A 584 6.91 -20.13 -16.49
N TYR A 585 6.18 -19.06 -16.17
CA TYR A 585 5.35 -18.33 -17.12
C TYR A 585 6.15 -17.52 -18.15
N ALA A 586 7.37 -17.08 -17.84
CA ALA A 586 8.27 -16.48 -18.83
C ALA A 586 8.77 -17.52 -19.86
N LEU A 587 8.98 -18.78 -19.43
CA LEU A 587 9.34 -19.89 -20.30
C LEU A 587 8.16 -20.32 -21.19
N ALA A 588 6.96 -20.44 -20.61
CA ALA A 588 5.74 -20.77 -21.34
C ALA A 588 5.34 -19.63 -22.31
N GLY A 589 5.40 -18.38 -21.85
CA GLY A 589 5.07 -17.16 -22.60
C GLY A 589 3.58 -16.88 -22.74
N THR A 590 2.71 -17.65 -22.09
CA THR A 590 1.24 -17.51 -22.13
C THR A 590 0.60 -18.02 -20.84
N MET A 591 -0.55 -17.44 -20.47
CA MET A 591 -1.43 -17.97 -19.41
C MET A 591 -2.27 -19.15 -19.88
N ASP A 592 -2.40 -19.36 -21.20
CA ASP A 592 -3.11 -20.50 -21.78
C ASP A 592 -2.23 -21.77 -21.79
N PHE A 593 -1.74 -22.18 -20.61
CA PHE A 593 -0.75 -23.25 -20.46
C PHE A 593 -1.06 -24.12 -19.24
N ASP A 594 -1.03 -25.44 -19.43
CA ASP A 594 -1.15 -26.44 -18.36
C ASP A 594 0.22 -27.08 -18.07
N PHE A 595 0.79 -26.76 -16.91
CA PHE A 595 2.12 -27.26 -16.51
C PHE A 595 2.18 -28.76 -16.19
N GLU A 596 1.04 -29.43 -16.00
CA GLU A 596 1.00 -30.88 -15.76
C GLU A 596 1.09 -31.66 -17.07
N THR A 597 0.43 -31.17 -18.12
CA THR A 597 0.24 -31.90 -19.39
C THR A 597 1.02 -31.35 -20.58
N GLU A 598 1.49 -30.10 -20.52
CA GLU A 598 2.21 -29.44 -21.62
C GLU A 598 3.70 -29.25 -21.31
N ALA A 599 4.53 -29.49 -22.33
CA ALA A 599 5.97 -29.31 -22.25
C ALA A 599 6.37 -27.84 -22.45
N LEU A 600 7.29 -27.34 -21.63
CA LEU A 600 7.85 -25.98 -21.73
C LEU A 600 8.74 -25.82 -22.97
N GLY A 601 9.30 -26.93 -23.44
CA GLY A 601 10.16 -26.99 -24.60
C GLY A 601 10.80 -28.37 -24.72
N LYS A 602 11.85 -28.44 -25.54
CA LYS A 602 12.64 -29.65 -25.73
C LYS A 602 14.05 -29.45 -25.22
N ASP A 603 14.60 -30.48 -24.60
CA ASP A 603 16.01 -30.48 -24.21
C ASP A 603 16.94 -30.65 -25.42
N THR A 604 18.25 -30.61 -25.16
CA THR A 604 19.29 -30.77 -26.20
C THR A 604 19.24 -32.13 -26.90
N ASP A 605 18.62 -33.14 -26.29
CA ASP A 605 18.44 -34.48 -26.84
C ASP A 605 17.07 -34.64 -27.54
N GLY A 606 16.24 -33.60 -27.53
CA GLY A 606 14.92 -33.55 -28.17
C GLY A 606 13.77 -34.09 -27.31
N ASN A 607 14.01 -34.40 -26.03
CA ASN A 607 12.98 -34.85 -25.09
C ASN A 607 12.14 -33.68 -24.61
N ASP A 608 10.85 -33.92 -24.38
CA ASP A 608 9.96 -32.93 -23.80
C ASP A 608 10.34 -32.64 -22.34
N VAL A 609 10.40 -31.36 -21.98
CA VAL A 609 10.74 -30.88 -20.63
C VAL A 609 9.50 -30.25 -20.00
N PHE A 610 9.05 -30.80 -18.89
CA PHE A 610 7.90 -30.32 -18.11
C PHE A 610 8.35 -29.51 -16.90
N LEU A 611 7.43 -28.76 -16.28
CA LEU A 611 7.76 -27.96 -15.07
C LEU A 611 8.34 -28.83 -13.95
N LYS A 612 7.78 -30.02 -13.73
CA LYS A 612 8.25 -30.99 -12.73
C LYS A 612 9.70 -31.45 -12.93
N ASP A 613 10.22 -31.36 -14.16
CA ASP A 613 11.58 -31.80 -14.50
C ASP A 613 12.63 -30.75 -14.12
N ILE A 614 12.21 -29.50 -13.90
CA ILE A 614 13.09 -28.36 -13.59
C ILE A 614 12.79 -27.72 -12.22
N TRP A 615 11.67 -28.07 -11.59
CA TRP A 615 11.29 -27.55 -10.27
C TRP A 615 12.28 -28.02 -9.19
N PRO A 616 12.90 -27.11 -8.41
CA PRO A 616 13.88 -27.50 -7.41
C PRO A 616 13.21 -28.20 -6.22
N SER A 617 13.91 -29.17 -5.64
CA SER A 617 13.44 -29.82 -4.40
C SER A 617 13.63 -28.90 -3.19
N ALA A 618 12.80 -29.05 -2.15
CA ALA A 618 12.95 -28.30 -0.90
C ALA A 618 14.34 -28.48 -0.28
N ASP A 619 14.86 -29.72 -0.27
CA ASP A 619 16.21 -30.04 0.23
C ASP A 619 17.34 -29.35 -0.56
N GLU A 620 17.14 -29.10 -1.85
CA GLU A 620 18.10 -28.36 -2.68
C GLU A 620 18.09 -26.87 -2.34
N VAL A 621 16.90 -26.28 -2.18
CA VAL A 621 16.72 -24.88 -1.79
C VAL A 621 17.35 -24.65 -0.42
N GLU A 622 17.02 -25.46 0.59
CA GLU A 622 17.53 -25.31 1.96
C GLU A 622 19.05 -25.48 2.05
N ARG A 623 19.63 -26.45 1.33
CA ARG A 623 21.11 -26.58 1.25
C ARG A 623 21.76 -25.37 0.59
N THR A 624 21.11 -24.78 -0.40
CA THR A 624 21.62 -23.58 -1.08
C THR A 624 21.53 -22.37 -0.16
N ILE A 625 20.43 -22.19 0.58
CA ILE A 625 20.29 -21.15 1.61
C ILE A 625 21.42 -21.27 2.63
N ALA A 626 21.58 -22.46 3.24
CA ALA A 626 22.54 -22.69 4.31
C ALA A 626 24.00 -22.48 3.87
N SER A 627 24.31 -22.65 2.59
CA SER A 627 25.67 -22.47 2.05
C SER A 627 25.93 -21.05 1.51
N SER A 628 24.89 -20.33 1.08
CA SER A 628 25.02 -19.00 0.48
C SER A 628 24.79 -17.88 1.49
N ILE A 629 23.78 -17.94 2.36
CA ILE A 629 23.39 -16.82 3.22
C ILE A 629 24.15 -16.85 4.54
N ASN A 630 24.64 -15.70 5.00
CA ASN A 630 25.39 -15.56 6.25
C ASN A 630 25.27 -14.15 6.83
N LYS A 631 25.68 -14.01 8.11
CA LYS A 631 25.62 -12.76 8.87
C LYS A 631 26.47 -11.64 8.28
N GLU A 632 27.60 -11.99 7.67
CA GLU A 632 28.56 -11.04 7.12
C GLU A 632 27.96 -10.24 5.95
N MET A 633 27.07 -10.85 5.15
CA MET A 633 26.36 -10.18 4.07
C MET A 633 25.52 -9.00 4.58
N PHE A 634 24.66 -9.25 5.58
CA PHE A 634 23.83 -8.21 6.18
C PHE A 634 24.67 -7.13 6.86
N THR A 635 25.68 -7.55 7.63
CA THR A 635 26.56 -6.62 8.36
C THR A 635 27.32 -5.70 7.39
N LYS A 636 27.80 -6.23 6.26
CA LYS A 636 28.50 -5.48 5.21
C LYS A 636 27.56 -4.52 4.49
N ASP A 637 26.43 -5.01 3.98
CA ASP A 637 25.56 -4.24 3.10
C ASP A 637 24.79 -3.15 3.82
N TYR A 638 24.55 -3.32 5.13
CA TYR A 638 23.87 -2.32 5.96
C TYR A 638 24.80 -1.44 6.80
N ALA A 639 26.13 -1.63 6.76
CA ALA A 639 27.08 -0.85 7.56
C ALA A 639 26.96 0.68 7.33
N ASP A 640 26.77 1.08 6.08
CA ASP A 640 26.69 2.48 5.64
C ASP A 640 25.36 2.79 4.95
N VAL A 641 24.26 2.17 5.40
CA VAL A 641 22.93 2.24 4.76
C VAL A 641 22.43 3.68 4.54
N PHE A 642 22.85 4.65 5.36
CA PHE A 642 22.46 6.06 5.25
C PHE A 642 23.45 6.94 4.48
N ALA A 643 24.62 6.42 4.10
CA ALA A 643 25.69 7.23 3.49
C ALA A 643 25.41 7.55 2.01
N GLY A 644 24.88 6.57 1.27
CA GLY A 644 24.61 6.68 -0.16
C GLY A 644 25.86 6.68 -1.04
N ASP A 645 25.64 6.65 -2.36
CA ASP A 645 26.72 6.70 -3.34
C ASP A 645 27.25 8.13 -3.56
N GLU A 646 28.29 8.28 -4.40
CA GLU A 646 28.88 9.59 -4.72
C GLU A 646 27.86 10.56 -5.35
N ARG A 647 26.88 10.06 -6.10
CA ARG A 647 25.82 10.88 -6.70
C ARG A 647 24.92 11.48 -5.62
N TRP A 648 24.49 10.69 -4.65
CA TRP A 648 23.73 11.17 -3.48
C TRP A 648 24.55 12.18 -2.66
N GLN A 649 25.80 11.86 -2.34
CA GLN A 649 26.67 12.68 -1.50
C GLN A 649 27.09 14.01 -2.16
N SER A 650 27.03 14.10 -3.49
CA SER A 650 27.39 15.32 -4.25
C SER A 650 26.20 16.26 -4.53
N LEU A 651 24.96 15.88 -4.20
CA LEU A 651 23.79 16.75 -4.40
C LEU A 651 23.90 18.05 -3.58
N PRO A 652 23.85 19.24 -4.20
CA PRO A 652 23.89 20.47 -3.41
C PRO A 652 22.64 20.54 -2.52
N THR A 653 22.83 20.91 -1.25
CA THR A 653 21.76 21.07 -0.26
C THR A 653 21.69 22.52 0.17
N PRO A 654 20.49 23.14 0.17
CA PRO A 654 20.31 24.45 0.77
C PRO A 654 20.72 24.45 2.25
N GLU A 655 21.31 25.55 2.73
CA GLU A 655 21.57 25.75 4.16
C GLU A 655 20.38 26.50 4.79
N GLY A 656 20.01 26.14 6.03
CA GLY A 656 19.02 26.90 6.81
C GLY A 656 17.99 26.03 7.51
N LYS A 657 17.30 26.65 8.48
CA LYS A 657 16.24 26.00 9.29
C LYS A 657 14.89 25.97 8.58
N THR A 658 14.66 26.89 7.65
CA THR A 658 13.49 26.94 6.76
C THR A 658 13.94 26.59 5.34
N PHE A 659 13.03 26.04 4.53
CA PHE A 659 13.32 25.70 3.14
C PHE A 659 13.22 26.95 2.25
N ALA A 660 14.17 27.12 1.33
CA ALA A 660 14.12 28.20 0.35
C ALA A 660 13.36 27.72 -0.90
N TRP A 661 12.06 28.02 -0.97
CA TRP A 661 11.22 27.63 -2.11
C TRP A 661 11.69 28.28 -3.42
N ASP A 662 11.86 27.47 -4.46
CA ASP A 662 12.10 27.94 -5.82
C ASP A 662 10.75 28.12 -6.55
N SER A 663 10.49 29.33 -7.05
CA SER A 663 9.24 29.63 -7.77
C SER A 663 9.11 28.90 -9.10
N GLU A 664 10.24 28.51 -9.70
CA GLU A 664 10.30 27.76 -10.96
C GLU A 664 10.24 26.24 -10.73
N SER A 665 10.23 25.79 -9.47
CA SER A 665 10.13 24.37 -9.15
C SER A 665 8.85 23.77 -9.70
N THR A 666 8.99 22.64 -10.39
CA THR A 666 7.87 21.80 -10.80
C THR A 666 7.72 20.54 -9.95
N TYR A 667 8.57 20.34 -8.93
CA TYR A 667 8.52 19.17 -8.03
C TYR A 667 8.18 19.49 -6.57
N VAL A 668 8.58 20.65 -6.05
CA VAL A 668 8.47 21.03 -4.63
C VAL A 668 7.97 22.47 -4.52
N ARG A 669 6.72 22.67 -4.08
CA ARG A 669 6.10 24.00 -3.93
C ARG A 669 5.38 24.11 -2.58
N LYS A 670 5.47 25.30 -1.96
CA LYS A 670 4.77 25.61 -0.70
C LYS A 670 3.25 25.46 -0.88
N PRO A 671 2.58 24.51 -0.23
CA PRO A 671 1.13 24.37 -0.29
C PRO A 671 0.41 25.46 0.55
N PRO A 672 -0.85 25.78 0.22
CA PRO A 672 -1.59 26.88 0.84
C PRO A 672 -2.29 26.52 2.17
N TYR A 673 -1.95 25.38 2.80
CA TYR A 673 -2.73 24.82 3.93
C TYR A 673 -2.83 25.72 5.16
N PHE A 674 -1.85 26.60 5.36
CA PHE A 674 -1.74 27.47 6.52
C PHE A 674 -1.93 28.95 6.17
N ASP A 675 -2.29 29.27 4.93
CA ASP A 675 -2.44 30.65 4.47
C ASP A 675 -3.55 31.36 5.28
N GLY A 676 -3.19 32.45 5.94
CA GLY A 676 -4.11 33.21 6.78
C GLY A 676 -4.56 32.49 8.06
N MET A 677 -3.88 31.40 8.46
CA MET A 677 -4.20 30.67 9.68
C MET A 677 -4.11 31.57 10.92
N ALA A 678 -5.18 31.60 11.71
CA ALA A 678 -5.21 32.29 13.01
C ALA A 678 -4.77 31.38 14.16
N LYS A 679 -4.31 32.01 15.26
CA LYS A 679 -3.92 31.32 16.51
C LYS A 679 -5.07 30.51 17.10
N ASP A 680 -6.26 31.11 17.14
CA ASP A 680 -7.47 30.44 17.58
C ASP A 680 -8.22 29.85 16.36
N PRO A 681 -8.82 28.66 16.48
CA PRO A 681 -9.62 28.07 15.41
C PRO A 681 -10.90 28.89 15.16
N SER A 682 -11.28 29.00 13.89
CA SER A 682 -12.60 29.53 13.51
C SER A 682 -13.70 28.54 13.94
N PRO A 683 -14.88 29.02 14.37
CA PRO A 683 -16.00 28.13 14.66
C PRO A 683 -16.41 27.31 13.44
N VAL A 684 -16.77 26.05 13.68
CA VAL A 684 -17.37 25.17 12.68
C VAL A 684 -18.72 25.73 12.24
N THR A 685 -18.98 25.73 10.93
CA THR A 685 -20.25 26.21 10.35
C THR A 685 -20.96 25.09 9.60
N ASP A 686 -22.28 25.20 9.49
CA ASP A 686 -23.07 24.38 8.57
C ASP A 686 -22.68 24.67 7.11
N ILE A 687 -22.94 23.72 6.22
CA ILE A 687 -22.62 23.82 4.79
C ILE A 687 -23.91 24.15 4.04
N ALA A 688 -23.96 25.26 3.30
CA ALA A 688 -25.15 25.69 2.57
C ALA A 688 -24.90 25.79 1.06
N GLY A 689 -25.89 25.40 0.27
CA GLY A 689 -25.89 25.55 -1.19
C GLY A 689 -24.77 24.78 -1.91
N ALA A 690 -24.29 23.67 -1.35
CA ALA A 690 -23.20 22.92 -1.96
C ALA A 690 -23.62 22.18 -3.24
N ARG A 691 -22.68 22.04 -4.19
CA ARG A 691 -22.88 21.33 -5.46
C ARG A 691 -22.10 20.03 -5.50
N VAL A 692 -22.62 19.03 -6.23
CA VAL A 692 -21.92 17.75 -6.38
C VAL A 692 -20.84 17.87 -7.45
N LEU A 693 -19.58 17.70 -7.06
CA LEU A 693 -18.45 17.70 -8.00
C LEU A 693 -18.33 16.36 -8.73
N ALA A 694 -18.57 15.25 -8.03
CA ALA A 694 -18.58 13.91 -8.60
C ALA A 694 -19.60 13.00 -7.88
N LYS A 695 -20.29 12.17 -8.67
CA LYS A 695 -21.13 11.06 -8.18
C LYS A 695 -20.52 9.75 -8.68
N LEU A 696 -20.02 8.95 -7.76
CA LEU A 696 -19.20 7.79 -8.04
C LEU A 696 -19.91 6.50 -7.58
N GLY A 697 -19.50 5.37 -8.16
CA GLY A 697 -20.01 4.05 -7.78
C GLY A 697 -19.31 3.44 -6.57
N ASP A 698 -19.34 2.11 -6.50
CA ASP A 698 -18.67 1.31 -5.48
C ASP A 698 -17.16 1.17 -5.73
N SER A 699 -16.42 0.86 -4.66
CA SER A 699 -15.00 0.48 -4.65
C SER A 699 -14.09 1.47 -5.39
N VAL A 700 -14.39 2.77 -5.28
CA VAL A 700 -13.53 3.84 -5.77
C VAL A 700 -12.24 3.87 -4.96
N THR A 701 -11.17 3.34 -5.54
CA THR A 701 -9.86 3.28 -4.89
C THR A 701 -9.18 4.66 -4.78
N THR A 702 -8.19 4.80 -3.91
CA THR A 702 -7.33 6.00 -3.85
C THR A 702 -6.51 6.22 -5.12
N ASP A 703 -6.34 5.21 -5.99
CA ASP A 703 -5.75 5.38 -7.33
C ASP A 703 -6.72 6.09 -8.29
N HIS A 704 -8.04 5.96 -8.10
CA HIS A 704 -9.02 6.74 -8.84
C HIS A 704 -9.06 8.21 -8.38
N ILE A 705 -8.98 8.43 -7.07
CA ILE A 705 -9.01 9.77 -6.44
C ILE A 705 -7.69 10.51 -6.64
N SER A 706 -6.55 9.84 -6.47
CA SER A 706 -5.20 10.40 -6.60
C SER A 706 -4.28 9.41 -7.33
N PRO A 707 -4.30 9.42 -8.68
CA PRO A 707 -3.43 8.56 -9.48
C PRO A 707 -1.95 8.83 -9.17
N ALA A 708 -1.11 7.80 -9.26
CA ALA A 708 0.34 7.93 -9.06
C ALA A 708 1.15 7.69 -10.35
N GLY A 709 0.52 7.16 -11.40
CA GLY A 709 1.18 6.78 -12.66
C GLY A 709 1.45 7.96 -13.59
N SER A 710 1.61 7.65 -14.88
CA SER A 710 1.96 8.62 -15.92
C SER A 710 0.96 9.77 -16.07
N ILE A 711 1.47 10.95 -16.41
CA ILE A 711 0.67 12.16 -16.67
C ILE A 711 0.39 12.25 -18.18
N LYS A 712 -0.89 12.35 -18.54
CA LYS A 712 -1.32 12.53 -19.94
C LYS A 712 -1.03 13.97 -20.40
N ALA A 713 -0.58 14.13 -21.64
CA ALA A 713 -0.18 15.44 -22.16
C ALA A 713 -1.33 16.42 -22.37
N ASP A 714 -2.52 15.89 -22.63
CA ASP A 714 -3.78 16.63 -22.78
C ASP A 714 -4.57 16.73 -21.47
N SER A 715 -4.02 16.27 -20.34
CA SER A 715 -4.63 16.46 -19.01
C SER A 715 -4.29 17.83 -18.43
N PRO A 716 -5.09 18.39 -17.49
CA PRO A 716 -4.79 19.67 -16.86
C PRO A 716 -3.37 19.75 -16.29
N ALA A 717 -2.89 18.68 -15.65
CA ALA A 717 -1.53 18.60 -15.12
C ALA A 717 -0.46 18.59 -16.23
N GLY A 718 -0.72 17.91 -17.35
CA GLY A 718 0.17 17.89 -18.51
C GLY A 718 0.29 19.25 -19.19
N THR A 719 -0.84 19.95 -19.34
CA THR A 719 -0.88 21.33 -19.85
C THR A 719 -0.10 22.27 -18.93
N TYR A 720 -0.34 22.22 -17.61
CA TYR A 720 0.41 23.01 -16.63
C TYR A 720 1.92 22.77 -16.73
N LEU A 721 2.36 21.51 -16.81
CA LEU A 721 3.79 21.18 -16.93
C LEU A 721 4.39 21.70 -18.24
N ALA A 722 3.69 21.58 -19.36
CA ALA A 722 4.14 22.10 -20.65
C ALA A 722 4.25 23.64 -20.65
N GLU A 723 3.30 24.34 -20.03
CA GLU A 723 3.33 25.80 -19.86
C GLU A 723 4.51 26.26 -18.99
N HIS A 724 4.97 25.42 -18.07
CA HIS A 724 6.17 25.63 -17.25
C HIS A 724 7.45 25.06 -17.89
N GLY A 725 7.43 24.78 -19.20
CA GLY A 725 8.62 24.40 -19.97
C GLY A 725 9.12 22.97 -19.73
N VAL A 726 8.30 22.07 -19.16
CA VAL A 726 8.65 20.66 -18.99
C VAL A 726 8.29 19.89 -20.26
N ASP A 727 9.27 19.21 -20.86
CA ASP A 727 9.02 18.33 -22.01
C ASP A 727 8.19 17.11 -21.61
N ARG A 728 7.37 16.58 -22.53
CA ARG A 728 6.48 15.43 -22.29
C ARG A 728 7.21 14.21 -21.71
N LYS A 729 8.42 13.92 -22.17
CA LYS A 729 9.26 12.81 -21.68
C LYS A 729 9.71 13.00 -20.22
N ASP A 730 9.68 14.24 -19.73
CA ASP A 730 10.14 14.67 -18.40
C ASP A 730 8.97 14.99 -17.46
N PHE A 731 7.71 14.76 -17.88
CA PHE A 731 6.55 14.87 -16.99
C PHE A 731 6.68 13.98 -15.75
N ASN A 732 7.37 12.84 -15.90
CA ASN A 732 7.50 11.83 -14.86
C ASN A 732 6.10 11.30 -14.46
N SER A 733 5.90 10.90 -13.21
CA SER A 733 4.63 10.36 -12.71
C SER A 733 3.95 11.31 -11.73
N TYR A 734 2.63 11.20 -11.53
CA TYR A 734 1.95 11.93 -10.46
C TYR A 734 2.56 11.65 -9.08
N GLY A 735 3.00 10.41 -8.82
CA GLY A 735 3.67 10.04 -7.57
C GLY A 735 4.95 10.83 -7.31
N SER A 736 5.75 11.08 -8.35
CA SER A 736 6.95 11.91 -8.25
C SER A 736 6.64 13.40 -8.02
N ARG A 737 5.45 13.87 -8.41
CA ARG A 737 5.03 15.28 -8.35
C ARG A 737 4.33 15.67 -7.05
N ARG A 738 4.30 14.78 -6.05
CA ARG A 738 3.57 14.99 -4.79
C ARG A 738 4.08 16.11 -3.88
N GLY A 739 5.30 16.61 -4.09
CA GLY A 739 5.76 17.83 -3.45
C GLY A 739 5.17 19.10 -4.06
N ASN A 740 4.45 19.01 -5.19
CA ASN A 740 3.91 20.14 -5.91
C ASN A 740 2.38 20.08 -5.94
N HIS A 741 1.74 20.88 -5.10
CA HIS A 741 0.28 20.92 -5.00
C HIS A 741 -0.41 21.32 -6.30
N GLU A 742 0.18 22.19 -7.13
CA GLU A 742 -0.40 22.62 -8.42
C GLU A 742 -0.64 21.43 -9.37
N VAL A 743 0.32 20.51 -9.43
CA VAL A 743 0.20 19.29 -10.25
C VAL A 743 -0.80 18.32 -9.64
N MET A 744 -0.77 18.17 -8.31
CA MET A 744 -1.58 17.17 -7.63
C MET A 744 -3.07 17.54 -7.54
N ILE A 745 -3.43 18.83 -7.39
CA ILE A 745 -4.82 19.28 -7.48
C ILE A 745 -5.38 18.96 -8.86
N ARG A 746 -4.63 19.29 -9.92
CA ARG A 746 -4.96 18.96 -11.32
C ARG A 746 -5.05 17.45 -11.59
N GLY A 747 -4.28 16.66 -10.85
CA GLY A 747 -4.31 15.20 -10.90
C GLY A 747 -5.43 14.56 -10.09
N THR A 748 -6.11 15.30 -9.22
CA THR A 748 -7.15 14.75 -8.35
C THR A 748 -8.38 14.38 -9.17
N PHE A 749 -8.85 13.14 -9.00
CA PHE A 749 -9.85 12.47 -9.83
C PHE A 749 -9.49 12.37 -11.32
N ALA A 750 -8.21 12.56 -11.71
CA ALA A 750 -7.79 12.53 -13.11
C ALA A 750 -7.48 11.10 -13.64
N ASN A 751 -7.83 10.06 -12.90
CA ASN A 751 -7.60 8.68 -13.33
C ASN A 751 -8.40 8.39 -14.61
N ILE A 752 -7.74 7.79 -15.59
CA ILE A 752 -8.29 7.51 -16.92
C ILE A 752 -9.44 6.50 -16.92
N ARG A 753 -9.63 5.75 -15.82
CA ARG A 753 -10.68 4.76 -15.61
C ARG A 753 -11.79 5.25 -14.69
N LEU A 754 -11.71 6.49 -14.18
CA LEU A 754 -12.76 7.04 -13.32
C LEU A 754 -14.07 7.14 -14.12
N ARG A 755 -15.16 6.65 -13.54
CA ARG A 755 -16.51 6.74 -14.12
C ARG A 755 -17.37 7.62 -13.23
N ASN A 756 -17.58 8.86 -13.67
CA ASN A 756 -18.42 9.81 -12.96
C ASN A 756 -19.85 9.77 -13.52
N GLN A 757 -20.81 9.40 -12.68
CA GLN A 757 -22.22 9.22 -13.07
C GLN A 757 -22.91 10.54 -13.45
N ILE A 758 -22.32 11.70 -13.09
CA ILE A 758 -22.81 13.03 -13.51
C ILE A 758 -22.49 13.30 -14.99
N ALA A 759 -21.44 12.69 -15.53
CA ALA A 759 -21.01 12.84 -16.93
C ALA A 759 -21.11 11.49 -17.66
N PRO A 760 -22.33 10.96 -17.90
CA PRO A 760 -22.52 9.65 -18.50
C PRO A 760 -21.92 9.59 -19.91
N GLY A 761 -21.35 8.43 -20.26
CA GLY A 761 -20.66 8.23 -21.53
C GLY A 761 -19.20 8.72 -21.58
N THR A 762 -18.68 9.24 -20.46
CA THR A 762 -17.26 9.60 -20.33
C THR A 762 -16.51 8.60 -19.44
N GLU A 763 -15.21 8.48 -19.68
CA GLU A 763 -14.27 7.75 -18.84
C GLU A 763 -13.04 8.64 -18.63
N GLY A 764 -12.60 8.81 -17.39
CA GLY A 764 -11.57 9.76 -17.00
C GLY A 764 -12.05 10.79 -15.98
N GLY A 765 -11.19 11.78 -15.69
CA GLY A 765 -11.47 12.86 -14.74
C GLY A 765 -12.40 13.95 -15.27
N PHE A 766 -13.60 13.57 -15.69
CA PHE A 766 -14.61 14.46 -16.25
C PHE A 766 -15.82 14.63 -15.32
N THR A 767 -16.45 15.80 -15.40
CA THR A 767 -17.70 16.13 -14.71
C THR A 767 -18.49 17.15 -15.51
N ARG A 768 -19.66 17.56 -15.01
CA ARG A 768 -20.44 18.66 -15.57
C ARG A 768 -20.30 19.92 -14.72
N ASP A 769 -20.11 21.05 -15.37
CA ASP A 769 -19.93 22.35 -14.71
C ASP A 769 -21.27 23.11 -14.64
N PHE A 770 -21.99 22.99 -13.53
CA PHE A 770 -23.28 23.67 -13.35
C PHE A 770 -23.16 25.18 -13.04
N THR A 771 -21.96 25.77 -13.07
CA THR A 771 -21.80 27.24 -13.03
C THR A 771 -22.05 27.90 -14.39
N LYS A 772 -22.00 27.10 -15.47
CA LYS A 772 -22.20 27.55 -16.86
C LYS A 772 -23.56 27.11 -17.39
N ASP A 773 -24.07 27.86 -18.36
CA ASP A 773 -25.27 27.49 -19.12
C ASP A 773 -25.09 26.10 -19.76
N ASP A 774 -26.17 25.30 -19.79
CA ASP A 774 -26.23 23.92 -20.29
C ASP A 774 -25.36 22.88 -19.54
N ALA A 775 -24.64 23.28 -18.49
CA ALA A 775 -23.78 22.43 -17.67
C ALA A 775 -22.84 21.53 -18.51
N PRO A 776 -21.89 22.13 -19.26
CA PRO A 776 -21.03 21.41 -20.19
C PRO A 776 -20.12 20.41 -19.46
N VAL A 777 -19.75 19.34 -20.16
CA VAL A 777 -18.74 18.39 -19.67
C VAL A 777 -17.35 19.04 -19.77
N THR A 778 -16.60 19.01 -18.68
CA THR A 778 -15.23 19.55 -18.57
C THR A 778 -14.41 18.69 -17.61
N SER A 779 -13.12 18.97 -17.42
CA SER A 779 -12.35 18.25 -16.41
C SER A 779 -12.80 18.59 -14.99
N ILE A 780 -12.65 17.66 -14.04
CA ILE A 780 -12.99 17.91 -12.63
C ILE A 780 -12.23 19.12 -12.07
N TYR A 781 -10.98 19.30 -12.48
CA TYR A 781 -10.16 20.44 -12.08
C TYR A 781 -10.76 21.78 -12.53
N GLU A 782 -11.08 21.93 -13.82
CA GLU A 782 -11.65 23.17 -14.36
C GLU A 782 -13.02 23.50 -13.77
N ALA A 783 -13.86 22.47 -13.54
CA ALA A 783 -15.14 22.65 -12.86
C ALA A 783 -14.94 23.15 -11.42
N ALA A 784 -13.99 22.55 -10.68
CA ALA A 784 -13.67 22.96 -9.32
C ALA A 784 -13.16 24.41 -9.25
N GLU A 785 -12.32 24.84 -10.21
CA GLU A 785 -11.90 26.25 -10.32
C GLU A 785 -13.10 27.19 -10.53
N ALA A 786 -14.02 26.85 -11.45
CA ALA A 786 -15.22 27.65 -11.70
C ALA A 786 -16.12 27.77 -10.44
N TYR A 787 -16.27 26.68 -9.67
CA TYR A 787 -16.98 26.71 -8.40
C TYR A 787 -16.28 27.52 -7.32
N ALA A 788 -14.95 27.46 -7.26
CA ALA A 788 -14.15 28.27 -6.34
C ALA A 788 -14.31 29.78 -6.64
N GLU A 789 -14.27 30.18 -7.92
CA GLU A 789 -14.55 31.55 -8.35
C GLU A 789 -15.96 32.01 -7.98
N ALA A 790 -16.94 31.11 -8.06
CA ALA A 790 -18.32 31.36 -7.68
C ALA A 790 -18.57 31.31 -6.15
N GLY A 791 -17.57 30.94 -5.34
CA GLY A 791 -17.72 30.78 -3.89
C GLY A 791 -18.69 29.66 -3.48
N THR A 792 -18.85 28.64 -4.32
CA THR A 792 -19.80 27.53 -4.11
C THR A 792 -19.10 26.34 -3.44
N PRO A 793 -19.55 25.87 -2.27
CA PRO A 793 -18.97 24.69 -1.64
C PRO A 793 -19.30 23.42 -2.42
N LEU A 794 -18.44 22.40 -2.32
CA LEU A 794 -18.61 21.15 -3.07
C LEU A 794 -18.84 19.94 -2.16
N VAL A 795 -19.53 18.94 -2.69
CA VAL A 795 -19.68 17.62 -2.08
C VAL A 795 -19.35 16.51 -3.08
N ILE A 796 -18.91 15.35 -2.58
CA ILE A 796 -18.73 14.13 -3.36
C ILE A 796 -19.77 13.11 -2.91
N LEU A 797 -20.42 12.44 -3.85
CA LEU A 797 -21.27 11.28 -3.59
C LEU A 797 -20.56 10.01 -4.05
N ALA A 798 -20.59 8.94 -3.26
CA ALA A 798 -19.98 7.66 -3.62
C ALA A 798 -20.78 6.46 -3.09
N GLY A 799 -20.46 5.26 -3.60
CA GLY A 799 -21.06 4.00 -3.16
C GLY A 799 -20.35 3.40 -1.93
N LYS A 800 -20.10 2.09 -1.96
CA LYS A 800 -19.40 1.34 -0.91
C LYS A 800 -17.89 1.41 -1.07
N GLU A 801 -17.18 1.20 0.04
CA GLU A 801 -15.71 1.08 0.10
C GLU A 801 -14.95 2.25 -0.54
N TYR A 802 -15.48 3.47 -0.37
CA TYR A 802 -14.86 4.67 -0.90
C TYR A 802 -13.49 4.93 -0.28
N GLY A 803 -12.48 5.09 -1.14
CA GLY A 803 -11.09 5.31 -0.74
C GLY A 803 -10.30 4.04 -0.45
N SER A 804 -10.68 2.89 -1.02
CA SER A 804 -9.92 1.65 -0.84
C SER A 804 -8.51 1.70 -1.46
N GLY A 805 -7.56 0.93 -0.90
CA GLY A 805 -6.22 0.74 -1.48
C GLY A 805 -5.09 1.48 -0.77
N SER A 806 -4.28 2.24 -1.53
CA SER A 806 -3.04 2.85 -1.02
C SER A 806 -3.32 3.96 0.01
N SER A 807 -2.45 4.13 1.01
CA SER A 807 -2.58 5.12 2.11
C SER A 807 -2.27 6.58 1.70
N ARG A 808 -2.61 6.97 0.48
CA ARG A 808 -2.20 8.27 -0.10
C ARG A 808 -3.00 9.42 0.50
N ASP A 809 -2.31 10.30 1.20
CA ASP A 809 -2.87 11.55 1.75
C ASP A 809 -3.39 12.51 0.67
N TRP A 810 -2.77 12.53 -0.51
CA TRP A 810 -3.22 13.32 -1.65
C TRP A 810 -4.63 13.01 -2.12
N ALA A 811 -5.18 11.83 -1.79
CA ALA A 811 -6.59 11.54 -2.02
C ALA A 811 -7.51 12.40 -1.13
N ALA A 812 -7.05 12.88 0.02
CA ALA A 812 -7.79 13.83 0.86
C ALA A 812 -7.32 15.28 0.64
N LYS A 813 -6.01 15.54 0.54
CA LYS A 813 -5.47 16.88 0.24
C LYS A 813 -6.03 17.43 -1.06
N GLY A 814 -6.05 16.60 -2.11
CA GLY A 814 -6.63 16.94 -3.41
C GLY A 814 -8.12 17.25 -3.31
N THR A 815 -8.89 16.37 -2.66
CA THR A 815 -10.34 16.58 -2.47
C THR A 815 -10.65 17.87 -1.71
N ALA A 816 -9.91 18.17 -0.64
CA ALA A 816 -10.06 19.41 0.10
C ALA A 816 -9.68 20.65 -0.74
N LEU A 817 -8.56 20.58 -1.48
CA LEU A 817 -8.05 21.67 -2.31
C LEU A 817 -8.88 21.94 -3.57
N LEU A 818 -9.63 20.94 -4.07
CA LEU A 818 -10.66 21.15 -5.08
C LEU A 818 -11.89 21.87 -4.52
N GLY A 819 -12.01 22.05 -3.19
CA GLY A 819 -13.09 22.78 -2.54
C GLY A 819 -14.20 21.91 -1.94
N ALA A 820 -14.03 20.59 -1.90
CA ALA A 820 -15.00 19.70 -1.27
C ALA A 820 -15.03 19.92 0.25
N LYS A 821 -16.25 20.09 0.80
CA LYS A 821 -16.51 20.26 2.24
C LYS A 821 -17.04 19.01 2.91
N ALA A 822 -17.68 18.12 2.14
CA ALA A 822 -18.16 16.84 2.63
C ALA A 822 -18.08 15.74 1.57
N VAL A 823 -18.00 14.49 2.02
CA VAL A 823 -18.17 13.29 1.21
C VAL A 823 -19.31 12.47 1.80
N ILE A 824 -20.30 12.09 0.99
CA ILE A 824 -21.45 11.27 1.40
C ILE A 824 -21.38 9.92 0.67
N THR A 825 -21.25 8.83 1.42
CA THR A 825 -20.98 7.50 0.86
C THR A 825 -21.75 6.39 1.57
N GLU A 826 -21.89 5.21 0.99
CA GLU A 826 -22.45 4.05 1.73
C GLU A 826 -21.44 3.54 2.77
N SER A 827 -20.15 3.43 2.42
CA SER A 827 -19.08 3.09 3.35
C SER A 827 -17.71 3.63 2.93
N PHE A 828 -16.86 3.91 3.93
CA PHE A 828 -15.47 4.34 3.74
C PHE A 828 -14.48 3.22 4.04
N GLU A 829 -13.32 3.25 3.38
CA GLU A 829 -12.10 2.61 3.92
C GLU A 829 -11.52 3.44 5.08
N ARG A 830 -10.94 2.76 6.09
CA ARG A 830 -10.48 3.33 7.37
C ARG A 830 -9.47 4.48 7.20
N ILE A 831 -8.40 4.28 6.42
CA ILE A 831 -7.32 5.26 6.25
C ILE A 831 -7.86 6.47 5.50
N HIS A 832 -8.65 6.26 4.45
CA HIS A 832 -9.16 7.38 3.66
C HIS A 832 -10.12 8.27 4.45
N ARG A 833 -11.03 7.68 5.24
CA ARG A 833 -11.91 8.44 6.16
C ARG A 833 -11.10 9.35 7.10
N SER A 834 -10.05 8.80 7.71
CA SER A 834 -9.23 9.52 8.68
C SER A 834 -8.44 10.65 8.00
N ASN A 835 -7.94 10.42 6.78
CA ASN A 835 -7.30 11.46 5.97
C ASN A 835 -8.25 12.61 5.59
N LEU A 836 -9.53 12.33 5.29
CA LEU A 836 -10.53 13.37 5.00
C LEU A 836 -10.73 14.29 6.21
N ILE A 837 -10.89 13.72 7.41
CA ILE A 837 -10.99 14.48 8.66
C ILE A 837 -9.72 15.29 8.90
N GLY A 838 -8.54 14.67 8.67
CA GLY A 838 -7.24 15.33 8.79
C GLY A 838 -7.07 16.56 7.89
N MET A 839 -7.86 16.67 6.81
CA MET A 839 -7.91 17.83 5.91
C MET A 839 -9.16 18.70 6.08
N GLY A 840 -9.98 18.46 7.11
CA GLY A 840 -11.19 19.24 7.39
C GLY A 840 -12.38 18.95 6.44
N VAL A 841 -12.38 17.80 5.74
CA VAL A 841 -13.50 17.35 4.92
C VAL A 841 -14.41 16.45 5.76
N LEU A 842 -15.71 16.75 5.83
CA LEU A 842 -16.67 16.03 6.66
C LEU A 842 -17.05 14.66 6.03
N PRO A 843 -16.70 13.51 6.66
CA PRO A 843 -17.11 12.21 6.15
C PRO A 843 -18.52 11.88 6.66
N LEU A 844 -19.44 11.65 5.73
CA LEU A 844 -20.83 11.32 5.98
C LEU A 844 -21.19 9.97 5.37
N GLN A 845 -22.03 9.21 6.05
CA GLN A 845 -22.65 8.01 5.50
C GLN A 845 -24.15 8.18 5.31
N TYR A 846 -24.68 7.57 4.26
CA TYR A 846 -26.13 7.43 4.11
C TYR A 846 -26.74 6.67 5.30
N PRO A 847 -28.05 6.85 5.59
CA PRO A 847 -28.78 5.98 6.50
C PRO A 847 -28.58 4.50 6.15
N GLU A 848 -28.65 3.62 7.15
CA GLU A 848 -28.50 2.19 6.93
C GLU A 848 -29.52 1.67 5.90
N GLY A 849 -29.04 1.04 4.83
CA GLY A 849 -29.87 0.53 3.72
C GLY A 849 -30.22 1.56 2.65
N GLU A 850 -29.81 2.81 2.81
CA GLU A 850 -29.99 3.87 1.81
C GLU A 850 -28.70 4.20 1.07
N ASN A 851 -28.85 4.82 -0.11
CA ASN A 851 -27.79 5.27 -0.97
C ASN A 851 -28.28 6.34 -1.95
N ALA A 852 -27.39 6.84 -2.81
CA ALA A 852 -27.75 7.88 -3.79
C ALA A 852 -28.90 7.46 -4.72
N GLU A 853 -29.01 6.18 -5.10
CA GLU A 853 -30.06 5.70 -6.01
C GLU A 853 -31.42 5.59 -5.31
N SER A 854 -31.47 4.97 -4.13
CA SER A 854 -32.71 4.82 -3.34
C SER A 854 -33.28 6.16 -2.89
N LEU A 855 -32.42 7.14 -2.61
CA LEU A 855 -32.80 8.53 -2.35
C LEU A 855 -33.11 9.32 -3.64
N GLY A 856 -32.84 8.76 -4.82
CA GLY A 856 -33.03 9.37 -6.12
C GLY A 856 -32.21 10.66 -6.30
N LEU A 857 -30.99 10.67 -5.80
CA LEU A 857 -30.03 11.76 -5.95
C LEU A 857 -29.37 11.63 -7.33
N THR A 858 -29.55 12.64 -8.19
CA THR A 858 -29.00 12.67 -9.55
C THR A 858 -27.57 13.20 -9.58
N GLY A 859 -27.22 14.08 -8.64
CA GLY A 859 -25.99 14.86 -8.64
C GLY A 859 -26.18 16.29 -9.18
N GLU A 860 -27.33 16.61 -9.75
CA GLU A 860 -27.64 17.96 -10.28
C GLU A 860 -28.23 18.90 -9.22
N GLU A 861 -28.47 18.41 -8.02
CA GLU A 861 -29.11 19.15 -6.93
C GLU A 861 -28.15 20.10 -6.20
N THR A 862 -28.70 20.84 -5.24
CA THR A 862 -27.94 21.60 -4.22
C THR A 862 -28.14 20.97 -2.84
N PHE A 863 -27.12 21.01 -2.00
CA PHE A 863 -27.07 20.33 -0.71
C PHE A 863 -26.84 21.34 0.42
N ASP A 864 -27.74 21.33 1.41
CA ASP A 864 -27.56 22.00 2.70
C ASP A 864 -27.35 20.93 3.79
N ILE A 865 -26.27 21.03 4.56
CA ILE A 865 -25.91 20.10 5.64
C ILE A 865 -25.89 20.90 6.95
N THR A 866 -26.81 20.57 7.86
CA THR A 866 -27.05 21.32 9.09
C THR A 866 -26.90 20.45 10.35
N GLY A 867 -26.51 21.09 11.45
CA GLY A 867 -26.23 20.41 12.74
C GLY A 867 -24.75 20.14 12.99
N VAL A 868 -23.87 20.51 12.04
CA VAL A 868 -22.41 20.37 12.19
C VAL A 868 -21.88 21.31 13.28
N THR A 869 -22.56 22.43 13.49
CA THR A 869 -22.25 23.45 14.51
C THR A 869 -22.23 22.91 15.95
N ALA A 870 -22.88 21.78 16.24
CA ALA A 870 -22.83 21.11 17.54
C ALA A 870 -21.40 20.77 17.99
N LEU A 871 -20.47 20.58 17.02
CA LEU A 871 -19.06 20.39 17.31
C LEU A 871 -18.47 21.54 18.12
N ASN A 872 -18.92 22.79 17.94
CA ASN A 872 -18.40 23.92 18.71
C ASN A 872 -18.71 23.84 20.21
N ASP A 873 -19.76 23.10 20.58
CA ASP A 873 -20.21 22.95 21.97
C ASP A 873 -19.61 21.70 22.66
N GLY A 874 -18.65 21.03 22.00
CA GLY A 874 -18.01 19.82 22.51
C GLY A 874 -18.75 18.52 22.15
N GLU A 875 -19.94 18.60 21.55
CA GLU A 875 -20.73 17.44 21.14
C GLU A 875 -20.28 16.91 19.77
N ILE A 876 -20.22 15.58 19.61
CA ILE A 876 -20.07 14.94 18.30
C ILE A 876 -21.46 14.48 17.86
N PRO A 877 -22.10 15.17 16.90
CA PRO A 877 -23.43 14.78 16.45
C PRO A 877 -23.37 13.41 15.80
N ARG A 878 -24.26 12.48 16.18
CA ARG A 878 -24.32 11.14 15.57
C ARG A 878 -24.77 11.21 14.11
N THR A 879 -25.68 12.13 13.81
CA THR A 879 -26.20 12.39 12.48
C THR A 879 -26.28 13.89 12.23
N VAL A 880 -26.23 14.28 10.98
CA VAL A 880 -26.49 15.65 10.51
C VAL A 880 -27.62 15.64 9.48
N HIS A 881 -28.41 16.70 9.46
CA HIS A 881 -29.55 16.79 8.57
C HIS A 881 -29.11 17.29 7.19
N VAL A 882 -29.40 16.51 6.14
CA VAL A 882 -29.07 16.83 4.76
C VAL A 882 -30.36 17.14 4.00
N LYS A 883 -30.45 18.38 3.53
CA LYS A 883 -31.53 18.84 2.65
C LYS A 883 -31.00 18.99 1.23
N VAL A 884 -31.68 18.34 0.30
CA VAL A 884 -31.35 18.31 -1.13
C VAL A 884 -32.43 19.04 -1.91
N THR A 885 -32.05 20.07 -2.66
CA THR A 885 -32.98 20.86 -3.49
C THR A 885 -32.65 20.67 -4.97
N ALA A 886 -33.59 20.09 -5.72
CA ALA A 886 -33.51 19.87 -7.15
C ALA A 886 -33.75 21.16 -7.96
N ALA A 887 -33.39 21.15 -9.25
CA ALA A 887 -33.52 22.30 -10.14
C ALA A 887 -34.97 22.77 -10.34
N ASP A 888 -35.95 21.87 -10.21
CA ASP A 888 -37.39 22.16 -10.28
C ASP A 888 -37.98 22.65 -8.93
N GLY A 889 -37.15 22.77 -7.89
CA GLY A 889 -37.54 23.16 -6.54
C GLY A 889 -38.03 21.99 -5.67
N GLY A 890 -38.00 20.75 -6.17
CA GLY A 890 -38.26 19.56 -5.38
C GLY A 890 -37.26 19.43 -4.23
N VAL A 891 -37.75 19.08 -3.04
CA VAL A 891 -36.94 18.93 -1.82
C VAL A 891 -36.97 17.48 -1.35
N LYS A 892 -35.79 16.96 -1.00
CA LYS A 892 -35.61 15.68 -0.31
C LYS A 892 -34.74 15.90 0.92
N GLU A 893 -35.00 15.14 1.97
CA GLU A 893 -34.32 15.30 3.26
C GLU A 893 -33.99 13.92 3.83
N PHE A 894 -32.81 13.78 4.41
CA PHE A 894 -32.36 12.58 5.12
C PHE A 894 -31.32 12.95 6.18
N ASP A 895 -31.15 12.08 7.18
CA ASP A 895 -30.14 12.27 8.21
C ASP A 895 -28.90 11.41 7.91
N ALA A 896 -27.78 12.05 7.58
CA ALA A 896 -26.54 11.34 7.29
C ALA A 896 -25.77 11.04 8.58
N VAL A 897 -25.19 9.85 8.71
CA VAL A 897 -24.35 9.46 9.84
C VAL A 897 -23.01 10.19 9.76
N VAL A 898 -22.60 10.85 10.84
CA VAL A 898 -21.31 11.53 10.93
C VAL A 898 -20.24 10.51 11.29
N ARG A 899 -19.17 10.45 10.51
CA ARG A 899 -18.06 9.51 10.68
C ARG A 899 -16.80 10.13 11.25
N ILE A 900 -17.01 11.00 12.24
CA ILE A 900 -16.01 11.43 13.22
C ILE A 900 -16.20 10.49 14.41
N ASP A 901 -15.30 9.50 14.52
CA ASP A 901 -15.51 8.33 15.37
C ASP A 901 -14.94 8.54 16.77
N THR A 902 -14.08 9.56 16.97
CA THR A 902 -13.42 9.82 18.25
C THR A 902 -13.40 11.32 18.63
N PRO A 903 -13.33 11.64 19.94
CA PRO A 903 -13.01 12.97 20.45
C PRO A 903 -11.79 13.64 19.79
N GLY A 904 -10.68 12.92 19.62
CA GLY A 904 -9.48 13.47 18.98
C GLY A 904 -9.73 13.89 17.53
N GLU A 905 -10.49 13.09 16.77
CA GLU A 905 -10.88 13.45 15.41
C GLU A 905 -11.79 14.67 15.34
N ALA A 906 -12.68 14.84 16.33
CA ALA A 906 -13.51 16.03 16.45
C ALA A 906 -12.65 17.28 16.67
N ASP A 907 -11.59 17.18 17.46
CA ASP A 907 -10.63 18.29 17.67
C ASP A 907 -9.86 18.62 16.39
N TYR A 908 -9.47 17.62 15.60
CA TYR A 908 -8.84 17.85 14.30
C TYR A 908 -9.78 18.62 13.37
N TYR A 909 -11.04 18.20 13.28
CA TYR A 909 -12.04 18.86 12.44
C TYR A 909 -12.31 20.30 12.88
N ARG A 910 -12.48 20.55 14.20
CA ARG A 910 -12.64 21.91 14.76
C ARG A 910 -11.48 22.84 14.43
N ASN A 911 -10.29 22.30 14.25
CA ASN A 911 -9.10 23.06 13.90
C ASN A 911 -8.91 23.29 12.41
N GLY A 912 -9.80 22.74 11.56
CA GLY A 912 -9.68 22.76 10.10
C GLY A 912 -8.74 21.69 9.55
N GLY A 913 -8.26 20.77 10.39
CA GLY A 913 -7.32 19.72 10.04
C GLY A 913 -6.36 19.37 11.18
N ILE A 914 -5.74 18.19 11.08
CA ILE A 914 -4.83 17.68 12.11
C ILE A 914 -3.51 18.47 12.17
N LEU A 915 -2.97 18.93 11.04
CA LEU A 915 -1.74 19.73 11.03
C LEU A 915 -1.94 21.08 11.69
N GLN A 916 -3.09 21.72 11.46
CA GLN A 916 -3.49 22.96 12.10
C GLN A 916 -3.66 22.77 13.61
N TYR A 917 -4.26 21.65 14.04
CA TYR A 917 -4.37 21.28 15.45
C TYR A 917 -2.98 21.12 16.10
N VAL A 918 -2.11 20.29 15.52
CA VAL A 918 -0.76 20.03 16.04
C VAL A 918 0.05 21.33 16.12
N LEU A 919 -0.01 22.15 15.07
CA LEU A 919 0.70 23.43 15.03
C LEU A 919 0.25 24.37 16.17
N ARG A 920 -1.06 24.51 16.40
CA ARG A 920 -1.58 25.33 17.53
C ARG A 920 -1.15 24.78 18.88
N SER A 921 -1.21 23.46 19.06
CA SER A 921 -0.78 22.79 20.30
C SER A 921 0.72 22.99 20.60
N LEU A 922 1.58 22.98 19.58
CA LEU A 922 3.02 23.23 19.72
C LEU A 922 3.36 24.71 19.99
N ILE A 923 2.53 25.65 19.54
CA ILE A 923 2.69 27.08 19.85
C ILE A 923 2.19 27.40 21.26
N ALA A 924 1.15 26.71 21.73
CA ALA A 924 0.57 26.91 23.06
C ALA A 924 1.41 26.30 24.20
N SER A 925 2.23 25.29 23.88
CA SER A 925 3.21 24.65 24.78
C SER A 925 4.57 25.33 24.78
#